data_AF-A0A814HPF0-F1
#
_entry.id   AF-A0A814HPF0-F1
#
_cell.length_a   1.000
_cell.length_b   1.000
_cell.length_c   1.000
_cell.angle_alpha   90.00
_cell.angle_beta   90.00
_cell.angle_gamma   90.00
#
_symmetry.space_group_name_H-M   'P 1'
#
loop_
_entity.id
_entity.type
_entity.pdbx_description
1 polymer ?
#
loop_
_entity_poly.entity_id
_entity_poly.type
_entity_poly.pdbx_seq_one_letter_code
_entity_poly.pdbx_strand_id
1 'polypeptide(L)'
;MTSAAGGTTTKQAFGRHGFIGSLYDIRSDRFEGGNLFNRPLPPSIVLTTDSANSDYIVDENLSQKETFNKLNIEASMKLSLLAGLLKVEGSAKYLNQTKTDSRTVRVTFMLNFKTKQEHLQISSADLYNYFSSDALENRNATHCVIGIIWGARVAATFEQILSSSEAAEELQGRLAVSLKKVAIEASGEGGLEHTHNENSKFESLKINFSGDILIEDVPHTIDDVFNIFKKVPSLLKKLNDGKGQQLEFELYPLQRMAEIFKHELRIQRMIKEVSNSVVTRIENIFEQIIQGKRMMNDFLGTIEPWKNWILSDWIEIIYVRQQQLAGVELETQRQLASLLENIRRGETDEKTMVDLLDKFEEENPCSVMSIKNFLKSNAYIMSKIESLSEFDQQVLDEIHEKTPKTPNPTILLKNLKSIDDFVQKYYDNDIYLLHISNEWEEKNRVNWYKQLRCFTYLYKLGQKSEVKKDIFRVIDHDLHVGLDHKPDTCVIYHAHRGIITTKDYYHMSLTQLSLQQIRDIKIENKFLTLSNTDIEKWHKEFIESHPSGELNENEWVAEFQKLYPKGDPRHFCNLSFPIIDRDHNGFISFVEFMSAISLALPSDMEKKVTLFEGKLRMVYGILADLTNIVDFITLSTQ
;
A
#
# COMPACT_ATOMS: atom_id res chain seq x y z
N MET A 1 -22.52 -20.93 34.77
CA MET A 1 -21.66 -20.59 35.92
C MET A 1 -21.46 -19.08 35.91
N THR A 2 -22.02 -18.38 36.90
CA THR A 2 -22.05 -16.93 37.06
C THR A 2 -20.75 -16.42 37.68
N SER A 3 -19.82 -15.86 36.89
CA SER A 3 -18.55 -15.30 37.40
C SER A 3 -18.41 -13.78 37.32
N ALA A 4 -19.47 -13.03 37.00
CA ALA A 4 -19.45 -11.56 37.05
C ALA A 4 -20.08 -10.96 38.33
N ALA A 5 -20.65 -11.78 39.21
CA ALA A 5 -21.34 -11.31 40.41
C ALA A 5 -20.40 -11.27 41.64
N GLY A 6 -19.33 -10.46 41.58
CA GLY A 6 -18.21 -10.59 42.54
C GLY A 6 -17.62 -9.32 43.13
N GLY A 7 -17.50 -8.23 42.37
CA GLY A 7 -16.67 -7.12 42.82
C GLY A 7 -16.73 -5.90 41.90
N THR A 8 -15.70 -5.09 42.01
CA THR A 8 -15.49 -3.86 41.26
C THR A 8 -15.03 -4.13 39.83
N THR A 9 -15.44 -3.30 38.87
CA THR A 9 -15.00 -3.35 37.46
C THR A 9 -14.32 -2.04 37.06
N THR A 10 -13.23 -2.10 36.29
CA THR A 10 -12.51 -0.90 35.82
C THR A 10 -12.82 -0.62 34.36
N LYS A 11 -13.13 0.65 34.04
CA LYS A 11 -13.39 1.11 32.67
C LYS A 11 -12.45 2.26 32.31
N GLN A 12 -11.90 2.23 31.10
CA GLN A 12 -11.16 3.39 30.56
C GLN A 12 -12.13 4.57 30.36
N ALA A 13 -11.72 5.78 30.69
CA ALA A 13 -12.58 6.96 30.56
C ALA A 13 -12.75 7.38 29.09
N PHE A 14 -11.66 7.40 28.31
CA PHE A 14 -11.64 7.77 26.88
C PHE A 14 -12.40 9.07 26.56
N GLY A 15 -12.13 10.12 27.35
CA GLY A 15 -12.76 11.44 27.20
C GLY A 15 -14.14 11.57 27.85
N ARG A 16 -14.69 10.49 28.41
CA ARG A 16 -15.94 10.55 29.19
C ARG A 16 -15.67 11.10 30.58
N HIS A 17 -16.66 11.81 31.12
CA HIS A 17 -16.56 12.47 32.42
C HIS A 17 -17.58 11.92 33.42
N GLY A 18 -17.14 11.67 34.65
CA GLY A 18 -17.99 11.21 35.75
C GLY A 18 -17.48 11.68 37.11
N PHE A 19 -18.27 11.55 38.16
CA PHE A 19 -17.88 11.88 39.53
C PHE A 19 -18.13 10.67 40.42
N ILE A 20 -17.54 10.66 41.63
CA ILE A 20 -17.89 9.66 42.63
C ILE A 20 -19.42 9.66 42.84
N GLY A 21 -20.03 8.49 42.74
CA GLY A 21 -21.48 8.26 42.79
C GLY A 21 -22.22 8.38 41.44
N SER A 22 -21.58 8.85 40.36
CA SER A 22 -22.22 8.92 39.03
C SER A 22 -22.73 7.56 38.58
N LEU A 23 -23.95 7.54 38.04
CA LEU A 23 -24.62 6.32 37.59
C LEU A 23 -24.18 5.90 36.19
N TYR A 24 -23.93 4.60 36.01
CA TYR A 24 -23.38 4.03 34.78
C TYR A 24 -24.13 2.75 34.38
N ASP A 25 -24.45 2.59 33.09
CA ASP A 25 -24.95 1.35 32.51
C ASP A 25 -23.81 0.61 31.79
N ILE A 26 -23.30 -0.47 32.40
CA ILE A 26 -22.28 -1.34 31.78
C ILE A 26 -22.79 -2.08 30.54
N ARG A 27 -24.11 -2.15 30.33
CA ARG A 27 -24.69 -2.89 29.21
C ARG A 27 -24.50 -2.14 27.90
N SER A 28 -24.67 -0.82 27.94
CA SER A 28 -24.46 0.13 26.82
C SER A 28 -23.14 0.90 26.90
N ASP A 29 -22.38 0.76 28.00
CA ASP A 29 -21.17 1.53 28.33
C ASP A 29 -21.37 3.06 28.37
N ARG A 30 -22.44 3.51 29.05
CA ARG A 30 -22.83 4.93 29.12
C ARG A 30 -23.11 5.40 30.55
N PHE A 31 -22.89 6.70 30.79
CA PHE A 31 -23.41 7.36 31.99
C PHE A 31 -24.90 7.67 31.82
N GLU A 32 -25.71 7.36 32.84
CA GLU A 32 -27.17 7.46 32.78
C GLU A 32 -27.72 8.75 33.43
N GLY A 33 -26.81 9.66 33.82
CA GLY A 33 -27.16 10.85 34.60
C GLY A 33 -27.57 10.52 36.03
N GLY A 34 -27.56 11.55 36.89
CA GLY A 34 -27.79 11.40 38.32
C GLY A 34 -26.55 10.95 39.10
N ASN A 35 -26.68 10.94 40.43
CA ASN A 35 -25.63 10.58 41.35
C ASN A 35 -26.25 9.87 42.56
N LEU A 36 -25.57 8.84 43.06
CA LEU A 36 -25.95 8.09 44.26
C LEU A 36 -25.99 8.95 45.53
N PHE A 37 -25.29 10.08 45.53
CA PHE A 37 -25.18 10.99 46.66
C PHE A 37 -25.89 12.32 46.38
N ASN A 38 -26.70 12.78 47.34
CA ASN A 38 -27.51 14.00 47.22
C ASN A 38 -26.72 15.29 47.49
N ARG A 39 -25.49 15.19 47.99
CA ARG A 39 -24.61 16.32 48.31
C ARG A 39 -23.14 15.91 48.21
N PRO A 40 -22.20 16.86 48.08
CA PRO A 40 -20.77 16.58 48.01
C PRO A 40 -20.28 15.78 49.23
N LEU A 41 -19.45 14.77 48.97
CA LEU A 41 -18.86 13.93 50.01
C LEU A 41 -17.60 14.60 50.60
N PRO A 42 -17.38 14.52 51.92
CA PRO A 42 -16.19 15.08 52.55
C PRO A 42 -14.93 14.22 52.29
N PRO A 43 -13.71 14.78 52.48
CA PRO A 43 -12.45 14.04 52.31
C PRO A 43 -12.26 12.84 53.26
N SER A 44 -13.02 12.76 54.34
CA SER A 44 -13.03 11.57 55.23
C SER A 44 -13.73 10.36 54.61
N ILE A 45 -14.56 10.57 53.58
CA ILE A 45 -15.31 9.53 52.89
C ILE A 45 -14.73 9.26 51.50
N VAL A 46 -14.26 10.30 50.79
CA VAL A 46 -13.56 10.14 49.51
C VAL A 46 -12.08 10.40 49.74
N LEU A 47 -11.30 9.33 49.81
CA LEU A 47 -9.86 9.42 49.98
C LEU A 47 -9.22 9.80 48.64
N THR A 48 -8.33 10.78 48.68
CA THR A 48 -7.48 11.14 47.55
C THR A 48 -6.04 10.77 47.89
N THR A 49 -5.42 9.95 47.05
CA THR A 49 -4.00 9.59 47.16
C THR A 49 -3.23 10.13 45.97
N ASP A 50 -2.03 10.67 46.22
CA ASP A 50 -1.14 11.06 45.14
C ASP A 50 -0.53 9.80 44.50
N SER A 51 -0.41 9.80 43.17
CA SER A 51 0.17 8.73 42.37
C SER A 51 1.01 9.40 41.29
N ALA A 52 2.34 9.39 41.42
CA ALA A 52 3.22 9.94 40.39
C ALA A 52 3.86 8.78 39.62
N ASN A 53 3.14 8.24 38.64
CA ASN A 53 3.61 7.12 37.82
C ASN A 53 3.50 7.44 36.33
N SER A 54 4.58 7.19 35.60
CA SER A 54 4.65 7.33 34.14
C SER A 54 4.83 5.96 33.50
N ASP A 55 3.97 5.66 32.53
CA ASP A 55 4.05 4.48 31.68
C ASP A 55 4.15 4.92 30.22
N TYR A 56 5.03 4.26 29.46
CA TYR A 56 5.34 4.60 28.08
C TYR A 56 5.00 3.43 27.17
N ILE A 57 4.14 3.66 26.18
CA ILE A 57 3.65 2.62 25.28
C ILE A 57 4.04 2.96 23.84
N VAL A 58 4.60 1.99 23.12
CA VAL A 58 4.81 2.08 21.68
C VAL A 58 3.83 1.15 20.97
N ASP A 59 2.93 1.73 20.18
CA ASP A 59 1.99 1.01 19.33
C ASP A 59 2.35 1.10 17.86
N GLU A 60 2.71 -0.04 17.27
CA GLU A 60 3.08 -0.19 15.87
C GLU A 60 1.86 -0.23 14.94
N ASN A 61 0.64 -0.22 15.50
CA ASN A 61 -0.62 -0.29 14.75
C ASN A 61 -0.63 -1.50 13.79
N LEU A 62 -0.20 -2.66 14.30
CA LEU A 62 -0.19 -3.93 13.54
C LEU A 62 -1.60 -4.51 13.41
N SER A 63 -2.36 -4.49 14.51
CA SER A 63 -3.76 -4.93 14.57
C SER A 63 -4.54 -4.14 15.62
N GLN A 64 -5.85 -4.03 15.46
CA GLN A 64 -6.69 -3.34 16.45
C GLN A 64 -6.70 -4.09 17.79
N LYS A 65 -6.64 -5.42 17.73
CA LYS A 65 -6.55 -6.30 18.90
C LYS A 65 -5.32 -5.99 19.77
N GLU A 66 -4.16 -5.86 19.15
CA GLU A 66 -2.92 -5.55 19.88
C GLU A 66 -2.97 -4.14 20.50
N THR A 67 -3.48 -3.16 19.76
CA THR A 67 -3.72 -1.80 20.29
C THR A 67 -4.61 -1.85 21.52
N PHE A 68 -5.73 -2.57 21.49
CA PHE A 68 -6.62 -2.70 22.66
C PHE A 68 -5.95 -3.40 23.85
N ASN A 69 -5.10 -4.40 23.60
CA ASN A 69 -4.37 -5.11 24.65
C ASN A 69 -3.33 -4.20 25.33
N LYS A 70 -2.56 -3.42 24.56
CA LYS A 70 -1.57 -2.46 25.07
C LYS A 70 -2.19 -1.41 26.00
N LEU A 71 -3.47 -1.10 25.78
CA LEU A 71 -4.21 -0.10 26.54
C LEU A 71 -5.04 -0.69 27.67
N ASN A 72 -4.85 -1.98 27.95
CA ASN A 72 -5.56 -2.70 29.01
C ASN A 72 -7.09 -2.52 28.92
N ILE A 73 -7.64 -2.59 27.70
CA ILE A 73 -9.08 -2.52 27.47
C ILE A 73 -9.68 -3.90 27.72
N GLU A 74 -10.60 -3.99 28.68
CA GLU A 74 -11.27 -5.24 29.01
C GLU A 74 -12.21 -5.73 27.90
N ALA A 75 -12.44 -7.04 27.84
CA ALA A 75 -13.21 -7.71 26.78
C ALA A 75 -14.59 -7.09 26.53
N SER A 76 -15.33 -6.76 27.59
CA SER A 76 -16.65 -6.15 27.44
C SER A 76 -16.57 -4.76 26.79
N MET A 77 -15.58 -3.95 27.15
CA MET A 77 -15.39 -2.62 26.58
C MET A 77 -14.87 -2.69 25.13
N LYS A 78 -14.03 -3.68 24.80
CA LYS A 78 -13.62 -3.95 23.41
C LYS A 78 -14.83 -4.21 22.52
N LEU A 79 -15.78 -5.03 22.97
CA LEU A 79 -17.00 -5.29 22.20
C LEU A 79 -17.82 -4.00 21.98
N SER A 80 -17.93 -3.14 22.99
CA SER A 80 -18.63 -1.87 22.86
C SER A 80 -17.94 -0.91 21.88
N LEU A 81 -16.60 -0.92 21.82
CA LEU A 81 -15.82 -0.18 20.82
C LEU A 81 -16.05 -0.74 19.42
N LEU A 82 -15.90 -2.05 19.23
CA LEU A 82 -16.06 -2.72 17.94
C LEU A 82 -17.48 -2.55 17.40
N ALA A 83 -18.50 -2.67 18.26
CA ALA A 83 -19.90 -2.47 17.90
C ALA A 83 -20.28 -0.98 17.70
N GLY A 84 -19.38 -0.03 17.98
CA GLY A 84 -19.67 1.41 17.87
C GLY A 84 -20.61 1.95 18.96
N LEU A 85 -20.85 1.20 20.04
CA LEU A 85 -21.63 1.66 21.21
C LEU A 85 -20.89 2.74 22.00
N LEU A 86 -19.56 2.65 22.03
CA LEU A 86 -18.68 3.56 22.73
C LEU A 86 -17.91 4.45 21.75
N LYS A 87 -18.21 5.75 21.76
CA LYS A 87 -17.43 6.75 21.02
C LYS A 87 -16.26 7.21 21.88
N VAL A 88 -15.07 7.21 21.29
CA VAL A 88 -13.85 7.70 21.92
C VAL A 88 -13.63 9.17 21.59
N GLU A 89 -13.24 9.96 22.57
CA GLU A 89 -12.97 11.39 22.43
C GLU A 89 -11.57 11.74 22.98
N GLY A 90 -11.17 13.00 22.83
CA GLY A 90 -9.90 13.50 23.37
C GLY A 90 -8.67 12.71 22.89
N SER A 91 -7.82 12.34 23.84
CA SER A 91 -6.60 11.57 23.62
C SER A 91 -6.86 10.17 23.05
N ALA A 92 -8.08 9.63 23.18
CA ALA A 92 -8.41 8.29 22.72
C ALA A 92 -8.79 8.23 21.23
N LYS A 93 -8.82 9.39 20.53
CA LYS A 93 -9.14 9.45 19.09
C LYS A 93 -8.21 8.62 18.21
N TYR A 94 -6.97 8.33 18.62
CA TYR A 94 -6.08 7.44 17.86
C TYR A 94 -6.63 6.00 17.76
N LEU A 95 -7.51 5.56 18.66
CA LEU A 95 -8.15 4.24 18.57
C LEU A 95 -9.01 4.09 17.30
N ASN A 96 -9.46 5.19 16.73
CA ASN A 96 -10.21 5.21 15.47
C ASN A 96 -9.29 5.33 14.24
N GLN A 97 -7.97 5.40 14.42
CA GLN A 97 -7.01 5.61 13.35
C GLN A 97 -6.28 4.31 13.03
N THR A 98 -6.82 3.55 12.06
CA THR A 98 -6.18 2.34 11.52
C THR A 98 -5.52 2.61 10.18
N LYS A 99 -4.49 1.83 9.82
CA LYS A 99 -3.85 1.93 8.49
C LYS A 99 -4.84 1.54 7.40
N THR A 100 -5.11 2.48 6.51
CA THR A 100 -5.98 2.29 5.34
C THR A 100 -5.25 1.73 4.13
N ASP A 101 -3.91 1.80 4.11
CA ASP A 101 -3.02 1.40 3.00
C ASP A 101 -1.73 0.78 3.59
N SER A 102 -1.18 -0.25 2.94
CA SER A 102 0.01 -0.98 3.39
C SER A 102 1.34 -0.22 3.24
N ARG A 103 1.38 0.84 2.42
CA ARG A 103 2.52 1.76 2.26
C ARG A 103 2.58 2.81 3.36
N THR A 104 1.57 2.85 4.23
CA THR A 104 1.49 3.81 5.34
C THR A 104 2.28 3.28 6.53
N VAL A 105 3.39 3.93 6.83
CA VAL A 105 4.06 3.83 8.13
C VAL A 105 3.21 4.55 9.15
N ARG A 106 2.86 3.85 10.23
CA ARG A 106 2.23 4.48 11.40
C ARG A 106 2.71 3.82 12.68
N VAL A 107 3.31 4.62 13.56
CA VAL A 107 3.71 4.21 14.92
C VAL A 107 3.25 5.29 15.89
N THR A 108 2.62 4.90 16.99
CA THR A 108 2.14 5.81 18.03
C THR A 108 2.96 5.62 19.31
N PHE A 109 3.57 6.69 19.80
CA PHE A 109 4.25 6.74 21.09
C PHE A 109 3.35 7.43 22.12
N MET A 110 3.08 6.78 23.24
CA MET A 110 2.13 7.27 24.24
C MET A 110 2.79 7.38 25.61
N LEU A 111 2.49 8.48 26.31
CA LEU A 111 2.74 8.65 27.73
C LEU A 111 1.41 8.56 28.48
N ASN A 112 1.34 7.62 29.42
CA ASN A 112 0.33 7.54 30.46
C ASN A 112 0.92 8.09 31.76
N PHE A 113 0.52 9.28 32.17
CA PHE A 113 0.97 9.85 33.44
C PHE A 113 -0.20 9.89 34.43
N LYS A 114 -0.12 9.10 35.50
CA LYS A 114 -1.06 9.15 36.62
C LYS A 114 -0.61 10.25 37.60
N THR A 115 -1.56 10.93 38.22
CA THR A 115 -1.31 12.04 39.17
C THR A 115 -1.92 11.76 40.55
N LYS A 116 -3.20 11.34 40.58
CA LYS A 116 -3.98 11.14 41.79
C LYS A 116 -4.99 10.01 41.58
N GLN A 117 -5.39 9.37 42.67
CA GLN A 117 -6.50 8.44 42.69
C GLN A 117 -7.50 8.90 43.74
N GLU A 118 -8.77 8.96 43.37
CA GLU A 118 -9.88 9.14 44.29
C GLU A 118 -10.58 7.81 44.49
N HIS A 119 -10.92 7.48 45.74
CA HIS A 119 -11.63 6.26 46.05
C HIS A 119 -12.59 6.46 47.24
N LEU A 120 -13.80 5.95 47.07
CA LEU A 120 -14.88 6.00 48.04
C LEU A 120 -14.66 4.95 49.15
N GLN A 121 -14.67 5.38 50.40
CA GLN A 121 -14.70 4.49 51.56
C GLN A 121 -16.11 3.97 51.78
N ILE A 122 -16.46 2.92 51.05
CA ILE A 122 -17.80 2.30 51.09
C ILE A 122 -18.18 1.81 52.51
N SER A 123 -17.19 1.44 53.33
CA SER A 123 -17.38 0.98 54.71
C SER A 123 -17.60 2.10 55.73
N SER A 124 -17.51 3.37 55.34
CA SER A 124 -17.70 4.50 56.25
C SER A 124 -19.15 4.59 56.74
N ALA A 125 -19.35 4.60 58.07
CA ALA A 125 -20.68 4.71 58.67
C ALA A 125 -21.40 6.02 58.29
N ASP A 126 -20.64 7.10 58.08
CA ASP A 126 -21.18 8.42 57.75
C ASP A 126 -21.71 8.51 56.31
N LEU A 127 -21.33 7.58 55.43
CA LEU A 127 -21.74 7.54 54.03
C LEU A 127 -23.27 7.49 53.87
N TYR A 128 -23.96 6.81 54.80
CA TYR A 128 -25.42 6.68 54.80
C TYR A 128 -26.12 8.04 54.78
N ASN A 129 -25.55 9.05 55.42
CA ASN A 129 -26.15 10.39 55.49
C ASN A 129 -26.20 11.10 54.13
N TYR A 130 -25.41 10.66 53.15
CA TYR A 130 -25.28 11.30 51.84
C TYR A 130 -26.09 10.58 50.75
N PHE A 131 -26.58 9.38 51.06
CA PHE A 131 -27.25 8.52 50.12
C PHE A 131 -28.59 9.12 49.62
N SER A 132 -28.84 8.99 48.32
CA SER A 132 -30.11 9.29 47.66
C SER A 132 -30.76 7.99 47.16
N SER A 133 -31.96 7.69 47.65
CA SER A 133 -32.76 6.56 47.16
C SER A 133 -33.20 6.73 45.71
N ASP A 134 -33.43 7.96 45.26
CA ASP A 134 -33.96 8.27 43.92
C ASP A 134 -32.99 7.79 42.82
N ALA A 135 -31.69 7.82 43.10
CA ALA A 135 -30.66 7.29 42.20
C ALA A 135 -30.83 5.79 41.93
N LEU A 136 -31.36 5.02 42.88
CA LEU A 136 -31.66 3.60 42.72
C LEU A 136 -32.95 3.34 41.92
N GLU A 137 -33.74 4.37 41.61
CA GLU A 137 -34.91 4.26 40.75
C GLU A 137 -34.56 4.38 39.25
N ASN A 138 -33.33 4.75 38.91
CA ASN A 138 -32.86 4.75 37.53
C ASN A 138 -32.86 3.33 36.95
N ARG A 139 -33.72 3.08 35.95
CA ARG A 139 -33.95 1.77 35.33
C ARG A 139 -32.79 1.28 34.46
N ASN A 140 -31.97 2.20 33.97
CA ASN A 140 -30.87 1.89 33.07
C ASN A 140 -29.56 1.66 33.83
N ALA A 141 -29.29 2.47 34.85
CA ALA A 141 -28.04 2.37 35.59
C ALA A 141 -27.86 1.00 36.24
N THR A 142 -26.67 0.42 36.10
CA THR A 142 -26.30 -0.87 36.70
C THR A 142 -25.21 -0.72 37.76
N HIS A 143 -24.36 0.28 37.62
CA HIS A 143 -23.21 0.56 38.48
C HIS A 143 -23.17 2.03 38.88
N CYS A 144 -22.38 2.35 39.90
CA CYS A 144 -21.96 3.70 40.22
C CYS A 144 -20.43 3.79 40.26
N VAL A 145 -19.89 4.97 39.98
CA VAL A 145 -18.45 5.25 40.12
C VAL A 145 -18.09 5.31 41.61
N ILE A 146 -17.14 4.49 42.04
CA ILE A 146 -16.59 4.50 43.40
C ILE A 146 -15.13 4.92 43.45
N GLY A 147 -14.45 4.99 42.31
CA GLY A 147 -13.09 5.46 42.23
C GLY A 147 -12.77 6.05 40.86
N ILE A 148 -11.80 6.96 40.85
CA ILE A 148 -11.36 7.66 39.64
C ILE A 148 -9.84 7.73 39.68
N ILE A 149 -9.20 7.25 38.61
CA ILE A 149 -7.78 7.44 38.40
C ILE A 149 -7.61 8.67 37.51
N TRP A 150 -6.87 9.64 38.02
CA TRP A 150 -6.61 10.93 37.39
C TRP A 150 -5.20 10.98 36.79
N GLY A 151 -5.02 11.81 35.76
CA GLY A 151 -3.74 11.98 35.09
C GLY A 151 -3.88 12.62 33.72
N ALA A 152 -3.03 12.23 32.78
CA ALA A 152 -3.27 12.43 31.36
C ALA A 152 -2.65 11.33 30.52
N ARG A 153 -3.24 11.16 29.34
CA ARG A 153 -2.71 10.35 28.26
C ARG A 153 -2.37 11.29 27.11
N VAL A 154 -1.15 11.19 26.61
CA VAL A 154 -0.67 11.96 25.47
C VAL A 154 -0.10 10.98 24.46
N ALA A 155 -0.59 11.05 23.23
CA ALA A 155 -0.19 10.19 22.13
C ALA A 155 0.42 11.03 20.99
N ALA A 156 1.59 10.63 20.52
CA ALA A 156 2.25 11.16 19.34
C ALA A 156 2.25 10.09 18.25
N THR A 157 1.49 10.31 17.18
CA THR A 157 1.39 9.41 16.04
C THR A 157 2.29 9.90 14.92
N PHE A 158 3.30 9.11 14.60
CA PHE A 158 4.22 9.32 13.49
C PHE A 158 3.66 8.64 12.25
N GLU A 159 3.56 9.37 11.14
CA GLU A 159 2.92 8.87 9.92
C GLU A 159 3.62 9.35 8.65
N GLN A 160 3.78 8.43 7.70
CA GLN A 160 4.30 8.71 6.36
C GLN A 160 3.80 7.67 5.37
N ILE A 161 3.48 8.10 4.15
CA ILE A 161 3.17 7.21 3.04
C ILE A 161 4.44 7.07 2.19
N LEU A 162 4.84 5.82 1.92
CA LEU A 162 6.01 5.51 1.09
C LEU A 162 5.60 5.00 -0.30
N SER A 163 6.60 4.77 -1.14
CA SER A 163 6.42 4.24 -2.49
C SER A 163 5.98 2.76 -2.50
N SER A 164 6.42 1.96 -1.52
CA SER A 164 6.10 0.53 -1.44
C SER A 164 5.81 0.07 0.00
N SER A 165 5.10 -1.06 0.11
CA SER A 165 4.78 -1.70 1.39
C SER A 165 6.01 -2.23 2.11
N GLU A 166 7.00 -2.75 1.37
CA GLU A 166 8.25 -3.27 1.95
C GLU A 166 9.06 -2.15 2.60
N ALA A 167 9.18 -1.01 1.91
CA ALA A 167 9.85 0.17 2.47
C ALA A 167 9.12 0.68 3.72
N ALA A 168 7.78 0.60 3.73
CA ALA A 168 6.97 1.01 4.87
C ALA A 168 7.18 0.08 6.07
N GLU A 169 7.18 -1.23 5.85
CA GLU A 169 7.46 -2.22 6.88
C GLU A 169 8.86 -2.04 7.49
N GLU A 170 9.89 -1.84 6.66
CA GLU A 170 11.26 -1.62 7.12
C GLU A 170 11.36 -0.33 7.98
N LEU A 171 10.82 0.78 7.47
CA LEU A 171 10.87 2.07 8.18
C LEU A 171 10.08 1.99 9.49
N GLN A 172 8.92 1.34 9.49
CA GLN A 172 8.09 1.16 10.68
C GLN A 172 8.82 0.34 11.75
N GLY A 173 9.45 -0.77 11.38
CA GLY A 173 10.20 -1.60 12.33
C GLY A 173 11.35 -0.82 12.97
N ARG A 174 12.11 -0.07 12.17
CA ARG A 174 13.20 0.80 12.66
C ARG A 174 12.68 1.89 13.59
N LEU A 175 11.59 2.57 13.23
CA LEU A 175 10.98 3.62 14.04
C LEU A 175 10.47 3.07 15.38
N ALA A 176 9.80 1.92 15.36
CA ALA A 176 9.29 1.27 16.57
C ALA A 176 10.42 0.89 17.54
N VAL A 177 11.54 0.36 17.03
CA VAL A 177 12.72 0.06 17.84
C VAL A 177 13.32 1.34 18.44
N SER A 178 13.43 2.42 17.66
CA SER A 178 13.93 3.70 18.17
C SER A 178 13.06 4.24 19.32
N LEU A 179 11.74 4.28 19.13
CA LEU A 179 10.80 4.76 20.15
C LEU A 179 10.80 3.87 21.41
N LYS A 180 10.94 2.55 21.25
CA LYS A 180 11.06 1.62 22.40
C LYS A 180 12.33 1.88 23.21
N LYS A 181 13.46 2.20 22.58
CA LYS A 181 14.68 2.60 23.30
C LYS A 181 14.45 3.87 24.12
N VAL A 182 13.87 4.90 23.50
CA VAL A 182 13.52 6.17 24.19
C VAL A 182 12.57 5.91 25.37
N ALA A 183 11.59 5.01 25.21
CA ALA A 183 10.67 4.64 26.28
C ALA A 183 11.38 4.01 27.51
N ILE A 184 12.34 3.11 27.28
CA ILE A 184 13.12 2.44 28.34
C ILE A 184 14.04 3.43 29.07
N GLU A 185 14.64 4.37 28.33
CA GLU A 185 15.43 5.45 28.91
C GLU A 185 14.55 6.35 29.80
N ALA A 186 13.34 6.65 29.34
CA ALA A 186 12.38 7.50 30.03
C ALA A 186 11.81 6.86 31.31
N SER A 187 11.67 5.53 31.34
CA SER A 187 11.23 4.80 32.54
C SER A 187 12.32 4.65 33.59
N GLY A 188 13.58 5.00 33.27
CA GLY A 188 14.73 4.84 34.17
C GLY A 188 15.24 3.40 34.28
N GLU A 189 14.76 2.49 33.41
CA GLU A 189 15.13 1.07 33.40
C GLU A 189 16.38 0.77 32.53
N GLY A 190 16.89 1.76 31.79
CA GLY A 190 18.04 1.59 30.89
C GLY A 190 19.26 2.44 31.24
N GLY A 191 20.40 1.78 31.53
CA GLY A 191 21.74 2.40 31.56
C GLY A 191 22.40 2.50 30.18
N LEU A 192 21.62 2.70 29.12
CA LEU A 192 22.10 2.73 27.74
C LEU A 192 22.45 4.17 27.33
N GLU A 193 23.69 4.39 26.90
CA GLU A 193 24.17 5.68 26.38
C GLU A 193 23.47 6.04 25.06
N HIS A 194 23.04 7.30 24.96
CA HIS A 194 22.34 7.92 23.83
C HIS A 194 23.09 7.76 22.49
N THR A 195 22.38 7.36 21.44
CA THR A 195 22.78 7.61 20.04
C THR A 195 21.78 8.53 19.33
N HIS A 196 21.81 9.83 19.66
CA HIS A 196 21.03 10.88 18.96
C HIS A 196 21.18 10.88 17.42
N ASN A 197 22.25 10.27 16.90
CA ASN A 197 22.60 10.30 15.48
C ASN A 197 21.68 9.44 14.58
N GLU A 198 20.77 8.63 15.13
CA GLU A 198 19.79 7.87 14.33
C GLU A 198 18.47 8.62 14.10
N ASN A 199 18.17 9.66 14.89
CA ASN A 199 16.87 10.34 14.85
C ASN A 199 16.70 11.28 13.64
N SER A 200 17.79 11.78 13.06
CA SER A 200 17.77 12.57 11.81
C SER A 200 17.22 11.79 10.60
N LYS A 201 17.22 10.45 10.68
CA LYS A 201 16.67 9.57 9.64
C LYS A 201 15.14 9.56 9.60
N PHE A 202 14.47 10.26 10.51
CA PHE A 202 13.02 10.27 10.70
C PHE A 202 12.38 11.64 10.45
N GLU A 203 13.13 12.63 9.94
CA GLU A 203 12.69 14.03 9.78
C GLU A 203 11.51 14.23 8.80
N SER A 204 11.26 13.26 7.90
CA SER A 204 10.15 13.34 6.94
C SER A 204 8.81 12.84 7.47
N LEU A 205 8.76 12.30 8.71
CA LEU A 205 7.53 11.80 9.31
C LEU A 205 6.63 12.95 9.75
N LYS A 206 5.37 12.90 9.37
CA LYS A 206 4.35 13.79 9.93
C LYS A 206 4.04 13.32 11.36
N ILE A 207 4.08 14.24 12.32
CA ILE A 207 3.77 13.96 13.72
C ILE A 207 2.42 14.58 14.07
N ASN A 208 1.46 13.74 14.47
CA ASN A 208 0.15 14.16 14.95
C ASN A 208 0.07 13.94 16.46
N PHE A 209 -0.23 14.99 17.22
CA PHE A 209 -0.45 14.88 18.66
C PHE A 209 -1.93 14.76 18.99
N SER A 210 -2.26 13.77 19.81
CA SER A 210 -3.57 13.59 20.42
C SER A 210 -3.40 13.51 21.94
N GLY A 211 -3.89 14.51 22.65
CA GLY A 211 -3.78 14.55 24.11
C GLY A 211 -4.86 15.43 24.70
N ASP A 212 -5.20 15.16 25.96
CA ASP A 212 -6.19 15.93 26.71
C ASP A 212 -5.57 17.19 27.38
N ILE A 213 -4.36 17.55 26.96
CA ILE A 213 -3.60 18.73 27.40
C ILE A 213 -3.31 19.58 26.16
N LEU A 214 -3.50 20.89 26.29
CA LEU A 214 -3.11 21.84 25.25
C LEU A 214 -1.58 21.93 25.21
N ILE A 215 -1.01 21.53 24.07
CA ILE A 215 0.43 21.61 23.81
C ILE A 215 0.62 22.76 22.82
N GLU A 216 1.36 23.79 23.23
CA GLU A 216 1.61 24.98 22.41
C GLU A 216 2.65 24.72 21.31
N ASP A 217 3.63 23.86 21.58
CA ASP A 217 4.71 23.51 20.66
C ASP A 217 4.23 22.44 19.65
N VAL A 218 4.36 22.71 18.35
CA VAL A 218 4.16 21.69 17.31
C VAL A 218 5.47 20.90 17.15
N PRO A 219 5.49 19.59 17.43
CA PRO A 219 6.71 18.81 17.36
C PRO A 219 7.01 18.36 15.94
N HIS A 220 8.29 18.36 15.58
CA HIS A 220 8.78 17.96 14.26
C HIS A 220 9.73 16.75 14.33
N THR A 221 10.26 16.45 15.51
CA THR A 221 11.20 15.34 15.73
C THR A 221 10.75 14.43 16.88
N ILE A 222 11.35 13.24 16.96
CA ILE A 222 11.19 12.34 18.11
C ILE A 222 11.65 13.02 19.41
N ASP A 223 12.72 13.81 19.35
CA ASP A 223 13.27 14.51 20.52
C ASP A 223 12.30 15.61 21.01
N ASP A 224 11.59 16.30 20.11
CA ASP A 224 10.53 17.25 20.48
C ASP A 224 9.41 16.55 21.23
N VAL A 225 8.96 15.39 20.74
CA VAL A 225 7.94 14.57 21.40
C VAL A 225 8.35 14.21 22.81
N PHE A 226 9.59 13.76 22.98
CA PHE A 226 10.11 13.39 24.28
C PHE A 226 10.23 14.58 25.24
N ASN A 227 10.68 15.73 24.73
CA ASN A 227 10.74 16.96 25.51
C ASN A 227 9.35 17.44 25.95
N ILE A 228 8.33 17.29 25.10
CA ILE A 228 6.93 17.55 25.47
C ILE A 228 6.49 16.59 26.58
N PHE A 229 6.77 15.29 26.45
CA PHE A 229 6.43 14.28 27.47
C PHE A 229 7.05 14.62 28.85
N LYS A 230 8.30 15.09 28.89
CA LYS A 230 8.94 15.58 30.12
C LYS A 230 8.23 16.78 30.75
N LYS A 231 7.60 17.64 29.95
CA LYS A 231 6.85 18.80 30.45
C LYS A 231 5.45 18.43 30.99
N VAL A 232 4.86 17.30 30.57
CA VAL A 232 3.48 16.89 30.93
C VAL A 232 3.19 16.95 32.44
N PRO A 233 4.03 16.40 33.35
CA PRO A 233 3.75 16.47 34.80
C PRO A 233 3.62 17.91 35.31
N SER A 234 4.42 18.84 34.80
CA SER A 234 4.38 20.25 35.18
C SER A 234 3.14 20.98 34.66
N LEU A 235 2.66 20.60 33.47
CA LEU A 235 1.42 21.13 32.89
C LEU A 235 0.21 20.65 33.70
N LEU A 236 0.20 19.39 34.10
CA LEU A 236 -0.86 18.79 34.90
C LEU A 236 -1.02 19.42 36.29
N LYS A 237 0.08 19.85 36.93
CA LYS A 237 0.02 20.55 38.23
C LYS A 237 -0.85 21.81 38.20
N LYS A 238 -1.01 22.44 37.03
CA LYS A 238 -1.84 23.64 36.84
C LYS A 238 -3.30 23.32 36.51
N LEU A 239 -3.63 22.05 36.22
CA LEU A 239 -4.94 21.63 35.77
C LEU A 239 -5.68 20.87 36.87
N ASN A 240 -6.92 21.29 37.18
CA ASN A 240 -7.82 20.60 38.09
C ASN A 240 -7.16 20.27 39.45
N ASP A 241 -6.55 21.27 40.10
CA ASP A 241 -5.83 21.13 41.37
C ASP A 241 -4.76 20.00 41.37
N GLY A 242 -4.08 19.86 40.23
CA GLY A 242 -3.06 18.85 40.01
C GLY A 242 -3.58 17.45 39.74
N LYS A 243 -4.90 17.23 39.66
CA LYS A 243 -5.49 15.95 39.22
C LYS A 243 -5.29 15.73 37.73
N GLY A 244 -5.41 16.75 36.89
CA GLY A 244 -5.49 16.51 35.46
C GLY A 244 -6.88 15.98 35.04
N GLN A 245 -6.88 15.05 34.09
CA GLN A 245 -8.04 14.45 33.42
C GLN A 245 -8.34 13.03 33.92
N GLN A 246 -9.53 12.53 33.62
CA GLN A 246 -9.96 11.19 34.03
C GLN A 246 -9.42 10.15 33.08
N LEU A 247 -8.68 9.18 33.61
CA LEU A 247 -8.10 8.08 32.84
C LEU A 247 -8.95 6.83 32.95
N GLU A 248 -9.39 6.48 34.17
CA GLU A 248 -10.11 5.25 34.45
C GLU A 248 -11.18 5.49 35.52
N PHE A 249 -12.29 4.77 35.39
CA PHE A 249 -13.36 4.70 36.38
C PHE A 249 -13.35 3.32 37.03
N GLU A 250 -13.49 3.32 38.34
CA GLU A 250 -13.73 2.15 39.15
C GLU A 250 -15.23 2.09 39.46
N LEU A 251 -15.90 1.06 38.97
CA LEU A 251 -17.36 0.91 39.00
C LEU A 251 -17.78 -0.16 39.99
N TYR A 252 -18.81 0.14 40.78
CA TYR A 252 -19.37 -0.78 41.76
C TYR A 252 -20.86 -1.07 41.47
N PRO A 253 -21.31 -2.32 41.58
CA PRO A 253 -22.71 -2.67 41.29
C PRO A 253 -23.69 -1.92 42.19
N LEU A 254 -24.71 -1.29 41.61
CA LEU A 254 -25.78 -0.64 42.38
C LEU A 254 -26.54 -1.62 43.27
N GLN A 255 -26.63 -2.88 42.84
CA GLN A 255 -27.23 -3.95 43.64
C GLN A 255 -26.55 -4.08 45.01
N ARG A 256 -25.22 -4.07 45.03
CA ARG A 256 -24.45 -4.17 46.28
C ARG A 256 -24.48 -2.87 47.08
N MET A 257 -24.48 -1.71 46.42
CA MET A 257 -24.66 -0.45 47.16
C MET A 257 -26.00 -0.44 47.90
N ALA A 258 -27.07 -0.90 47.27
CA ALA A 258 -28.38 -0.98 47.91
C ALA A 258 -28.39 -1.90 49.13
N GLU A 259 -27.70 -3.05 49.07
CA GLU A 259 -27.52 -3.95 50.21
C GLU A 259 -26.79 -3.25 51.37
N ILE A 260 -25.75 -2.48 51.08
CA ILE A 260 -24.97 -1.73 52.08
C ILE A 260 -25.84 -0.65 52.75
N PHE A 261 -26.67 0.05 51.98
CA PHE A 261 -27.63 1.03 52.50
C PHE A 261 -28.92 0.40 53.05
N LYS A 262 -29.02 -0.94 53.10
CA LYS A 262 -30.22 -1.66 53.56
C LYS A 262 -31.50 -1.17 52.84
N HIS A 263 -31.36 -0.85 51.56
CA HIS A 263 -32.44 -0.35 50.71
C HIS A 263 -32.95 -1.46 49.79
N GLU A 264 -34.26 -1.72 49.79
CA GLU A 264 -34.85 -2.70 48.89
C GLU A 264 -34.88 -2.19 47.45
N LEU A 265 -34.34 -2.98 46.52
CA LEU A 265 -34.40 -2.66 45.10
C LEU A 265 -35.70 -3.14 44.48
N ARG A 266 -36.43 -2.21 43.86
CA ARG A 266 -37.64 -2.51 43.09
C ARG A 266 -37.36 -2.89 41.64
N ILE A 267 -36.12 -2.68 41.19
CA ILE A 267 -35.71 -2.84 39.78
C ILE A 267 -34.67 -3.95 39.70
N GLN A 268 -34.99 -5.00 38.96
CA GLN A 268 -34.04 -6.07 38.64
C GLN A 268 -33.10 -5.61 37.51
N ARG A 269 -31.79 -5.73 37.75
CA ARG A 269 -30.74 -5.30 36.81
C ARG A 269 -29.94 -6.51 36.37
N MET A 270 -30.40 -7.16 35.31
CA MET A 270 -29.68 -8.29 34.74
C MET A 270 -28.47 -7.79 33.95
N ILE A 271 -27.34 -8.46 34.16
CA ILE A 271 -26.08 -8.22 33.46
C ILE A 271 -25.55 -9.59 33.06
N LYS A 272 -25.57 -9.89 31.76
CA LYS A 272 -24.90 -11.06 31.21
C LYS A 272 -23.67 -10.63 30.43
N GLU A 273 -22.57 -11.34 30.61
CA GLU A 273 -21.39 -11.16 29.78
C GLU A 273 -21.45 -12.08 28.56
N VAL A 274 -20.75 -11.67 27.51
CA VAL A 274 -20.52 -12.50 26.32
C VAL A 274 -19.27 -13.34 26.55
N SER A 275 -19.27 -14.59 26.10
CA SER A 275 -18.14 -15.49 26.30
C SER A 275 -16.87 -15.00 25.59
N ASN A 276 -15.70 -15.33 26.15
CA ASN A 276 -14.41 -14.96 25.56
C ASN A 276 -14.18 -15.56 24.16
N SER A 277 -14.80 -16.72 23.85
CA SER A 277 -14.76 -17.30 22.51
C SER A 277 -15.47 -16.41 21.50
N VAL A 278 -16.67 -15.92 21.82
CA VAL A 278 -17.42 -14.98 20.98
C VAL A 278 -16.70 -13.63 20.86
N VAL A 279 -16.11 -13.12 21.95
CA VAL A 279 -15.26 -11.91 21.89
C VAL A 279 -14.14 -12.07 20.86
N THR A 280 -13.42 -13.18 20.91
CA THR A 280 -12.30 -13.45 20.00
C THR A 280 -12.76 -13.58 18.55
N ARG A 281 -13.93 -14.20 18.31
CA ARG A 281 -14.51 -14.28 16.96
C ARG A 281 -14.86 -12.90 16.41
N ILE A 282 -15.46 -12.03 17.21
CA ILE A 282 -15.78 -10.66 16.82
C ILE A 282 -14.49 -9.87 16.51
N GLU A 283 -13.46 -9.95 17.36
CA GLU A 283 -12.16 -9.32 17.09
C GLU A 283 -11.58 -9.77 15.73
N ASN A 284 -11.63 -11.07 15.45
CA ASN A 284 -11.12 -11.65 14.20
C ASN A 284 -11.92 -11.19 12.97
N ILE A 285 -13.24 -11.08 13.07
CA ILE A 285 -14.09 -10.56 11.98
C ILE A 285 -13.71 -9.11 11.63
N PHE A 286 -13.57 -8.24 12.63
CA PHE A 286 -13.17 -6.85 12.37
C PHE A 286 -11.77 -6.73 11.80
N GLU A 287 -10.84 -7.57 12.24
CA GLU A 287 -9.49 -7.61 11.67
C GLU A 287 -9.53 -8.01 10.18
N GLN A 288 -10.36 -8.99 9.81
CA GLN A 288 -10.56 -9.38 8.41
C GLN A 288 -11.22 -8.25 7.59
N ILE A 289 -12.19 -7.53 8.17
CA ILE A 289 -12.80 -6.34 7.54
C ILE A 289 -11.73 -5.26 7.28
N ILE A 290 -10.88 -4.96 8.26
CA ILE A 290 -9.79 -3.98 8.13
C ILE A 290 -8.80 -4.42 7.04
N GLN A 291 -8.38 -5.69 7.08
CA GLN A 291 -7.44 -6.25 6.11
C GLN A 291 -7.99 -6.23 4.68
N GLY A 292 -9.26 -6.64 4.50
CA GLY A 292 -9.90 -6.66 3.18
C GLY A 292 -10.02 -5.25 2.58
N LYS A 293 -10.39 -4.25 3.39
CA LYS A 293 -10.39 -2.84 2.98
C LYS A 293 -9.00 -2.33 2.61
N ARG A 294 -7.97 -2.69 3.40
CA ARG A 294 -6.58 -2.29 3.12
C ARG A 294 -6.10 -2.86 1.78
N MET A 295 -6.29 -4.16 1.53
CA MET A 295 -5.94 -4.79 0.26
C MET A 295 -6.64 -4.12 -0.93
N MET A 296 -7.92 -3.75 -0.75
CA MET A 296 -8.68 -3.05 -1.79
C MET A 296 -8.13 -1.64 -2.06
N ASN A 297 -7.76 -0.90 -1.01
CA ASN A 297 -7.17 0.42 -1.13
C ASN A 297 -5.77 0.38 -1.75
N ASP A 298 -4.96 -0.63 -1.43
CA ASP A 298 -3.64 -0.83 -2.05
C ASP A 298 -3.79 -1.01 -3.57
N PHE A 299 -4.76 -1.83 -3.98
CA PHE A 299 -5.08 -2.02 -5.40
C PHE A 299 -5.58 -0.74 -6.07
N LEU A 300 -6.45 0.02 -5.40
CA LEU A 300 -6.89 1.34 -5.88
C LEU A 300 -5.72 2.32 -6.01
N GLY A 301 -4.77 2.30 -5.08
CA GLY A 301 -3.56 3.13 -5.15
C GLY A 301 -2.74 2.87 -6.41
N THR A 302 -2.71 1.62 -6.89
CA THR A 302 -2.06 1.25 -8.16
C THR A 302 -2.85 1.74 -9.37
N ILE A 303 -4.18 1.74 -9.31
CA ILE A 303 -5.05 2.13 -10.43
C ILE A 303 -5.23 3.64 -10.54
N GLU A 304 -5.21 4.38 -9.43
CA GLU A 304 -5.59 5.80 -9.39
C GLU A 304 -4.83 6.67 -10.42
N PRO A 305 -3.50 6.54 -10.61
CA PRO A 305 -2.79 7.29 -11.65
C PRO A 305 -3.30 6.99 -13.06
N TRP A 306 -3.77 5.76 -13.29
CA TRP A 306 -4.19 5.23 -14.59
C TRP A 306 -5.69 5.35 -14.85
N LYS A 307 -6.48 5.78 -13.87
CA LYS A 307 -7.95 5.89 -13.91
C LYS A 307 -8.51 6.51 -15.20
N ASN A 308 -7.79 7.50 -15.73
CA ASN A 308 -8.17 8.28 -16.91
C ASN A 308 -7.80 7.63 -18.26
N TRP A 309 -7.04 6.53 -18.23
CA TRP A 309 -6.57 5.75 -19.38
C TRP A 309 -7.15 4.34 -19.39
N ILE A 310 -8.15 4.09 -18.54
CA ILE A 310 -8.85 2.81 -18.42
C ILE A 310 -10.34 3.09 -18.62
N LEU A 311 -11.06 2.11 -19.17
CA LEU A 311 -12.51 2.19 -19.37
C LEU A 311 -13.23 2.53 -18.05
N SER A 312 -14.15 3.49 -18.11
CA SER A 312 -14.85 3.98 -16.91
C SER A 312 -15.64 2.87 -16.20
N ASP A 313 -16.28 1.97 -16.96
CA ASP A 313 -17.03 0.84 -16.40
C ASP A 313 -16.13 -0.14 -15.63
N TRP A 314 -14.89 -0.34 -16.07
CA TRP A 314 -13.91 -1.18 -15.37
C TRP A 314 -13.52 -0.57 -14.03
N ILE A 315 -13.29 0.73 -14.02
CA ILE A 315 -12.98 1.50 -12.82
C ILE A 315 -14.17 1.54 -11.85
N GLU A 316 -15.39 1.68 -12.37
CA GLU A 316 -16.62 1.72 -11.58
C GLU A 316 -16.80 0.43 -10.75
N ILE A 317 -16.54 -0.74 -11.34
CA ILE A 317 -16.59 -2.04 -10.64
C ILE A 317 -15.70 -2.05 -9.39
N ILE A 318 -14.50 -1.45 -9.48
CA ILE A 318 -13.54 -1.37 -8.38
C ILE A 318 -14.05 -0.45 -7.25
N TYR A 319 -14.56 0.74 -7.59
CA TYR A 319 -15.11 1.65 -6.57
C TYR A 319 -16.40 1.13 -5.94
N VAL A 320 -17.27 0.48 -6.72
CA VAL A 320 -18.47 -0.19 -6.18
C VAL A 320 -18.07 -1.25 -5.16
N ARG A 321 -17.03 -2.05 -5.47
CA ARG A 321 -16.51 -3.03 -4.51
C ARG A 321 -15.97 -2.37 -3.24
N GLN A 322 -15.22 -1.27 -3.35
CA GLN A 322 -14.73 -0.52 -2.20
C GLN A 322 -15.89 -0.04 -1.29
N GLN A 323 -16.95 0.53 -1.89
CA GLN A 323 -18.12 0.98 -1.15
C GLN A 323 -18.87 -0.18 -0.48
N GLN A 324 -19.00 -1.34 -1.15
CA GLN A 324 -19.58 -2.54 -0.55
C GLN A 324 -18.82 -2.97 0.71
N LEU A 325 -17.48 -3.00 0.67
CA LEU A 325 -16.67 -3.37 1.84
C LEU A 325 -16.83 -2.38 3.01
N ALA A 326 -16.96 -1.08 2.72
CA ALA A 326 -17.26 -0.09 3.75
C ALA A 326 -18.67 -0.28 4.35
N GLY A 327 -19.66 -0.65 3.53
CA GLY A 327 -21.02 -0.94 3.99
C GLY A 327 -21.09 -2.16 4.90
N VAL A 328 -20.27 -3.18 4.66
CA VAL A 328 -20.20 -4.40 5.49
C VAL A 328 -19.79 -4.08 6.92
N GLU A 329 -18.80 -3.22 7.13
CA GLU A 329 -18.38 -2.81 8.48
C GLU A 329 -19.53 -2.14 9.25
N LEU A 330 -20.18 -1.16 8.63
CA LEU A 330 -21.27 -0.41 9.26
C LEU A 330 -22.46 -1.31 9.61
N GLU A 331 -22.82 -2.23 8.72
CA GLU A 331 -23.92 -3.17 8.99
C GLU A 331 -23.58 -4.15 10.10
N THR A 332 -22.36 -4.70 10.10
CA THR A 332 -21.87 -5.57 11.18
C THR A 332 -21.86 -4.82 12.52
N GLN A 333 -21.36 -3.58 12.56
CA GLN A 333 -21.40 -2.75 13.78
C GLN A 333 -22.83 -2.56 14.30
N ARG A 334 -23.76 -2.21 13.41
CA ARG A 334 -25.17 -1.98 13.77
C ARG A 334 -25.83 -3.24 14.34
N GLN A 335 -25.64 -4.39 13.70
CA GLN A 335 -26.21 -5.66 14.15
C GLN A 335 -25.59 -6.12 15.48
N LEU A 336 -24.27 -6.00 15.63
CA LEU A 336 -23.57 -6.31 16.87
C LEU A 336 -24.00 -5.41 18.02
N ALA A 337 -24.13 -4.09 17.80
CA ALA A 337 -24.58 -3.14 18.81
C ALA A 337 -25.92 -3.55 19.41
N SER A 338 -26.90 -3.82 18.56
CA SER A 338 -28.25 -4.21 18.99
C SER A 338 -28.25 -5.54 19.74
N LEU A 339 -27.57 -6.57 19.22
CA LEU A 339 -27.54 -7.88 19.88
C LEU A 339 -26.76 -7.85 21.20
N LEU A 340 -25.65 -7.11 21.24
CA LEU A 340 -24.80 -7.00 22.42
C LEU A 340 -25.57 -6.38 23.59
N GLU A 341 -26.32 -5.29 23.36
CA GLU A 341 -27.15 -4.69 24.41
C GLU A 341 -28.24 -5.66 24.89
N ASN A 342 -28.96 -6.33 23.98
CA ASN A 342 -30.03 -7.27 24.32
C ASN A 342 -29.50 -8.47 25.12
N ILE A 343 -28.36 -9.04 24.72
CA ILE A 343 -27.71 -10.14 25.43
C ILE A 343 -27.31 -9.68 26.83
N ARG A 344 -26.67 -8.50 26.94
CA ARG A 344 -26.23 -7.96 28.24
C ARG A 344 -27.39 -7.66 29.17
N ARG A 345 -28.54 -7.25 28.64
CA ARG A 345 -29.81 -7.08 29.37
C ARG A 345 -30.50 -8.42 29.70
N GLY A 346 -30.02 -9.51 29.11
CA GLY A 346 -30.60 -10.85 29.24
C GLY A 346 -31.92 -11.04 28.49
N GLU A 347 -32.23 -10.14 27.56
CA GLU A 347 -33.41 -10.15 26.71
C GLU A 347 -33.28 -11.19 25.58
N THR A 348 -32.05 -11.49 25.17
CA THR A 348 -31.74 -12.56 24.19
C THR A 348 -30.60 -13.45 24.69
N ASP A 349 -30.44 -14.60 24.03
CA ASP A 349 -29.37 -15.56 24.31
C ASP A 349 -28.15 -15.32 23.40
N GLU A 350 -26.96 -15.64 23.93
CA GLU A 350 -25.69 -15.53 23.19
C GLU A 350 -25.69 -16.33 21.89
N LYS A 351 -26.49 -17.40 21.78
CA LYS A 351 -26.68 -18.14 20.53
C LYS A 351 -27.07 -17.24 19.35
N THR A 352 -27.89 -16.21 19.57
CA THR A 352 -28.26 -15.27 18.50
C THR A 352 -27.07 -14.48 17.95
N MET A 353 -26.06 -14.20 18.79
CA MET A 353 -24.79 -13.63 18.36
C MET A 353 -23.98 -14.65 17.56
N VAL A 354 -23.90 -15.90 18.04
CA VAL A 354 -23.19 -16.98 17.34
C VAL A 354 -23.76 -17.19 15.94
N ASP A 355 -25.08 -17.28 15.79
CA ASP A 355 -25.76 -17.46 14.51
C ASP A 355 -25.44 -16.30 13.53
N LEU A 356 -25.33 -15.06 14.04
CA LEU A 356 -24.92 -13.91 13.23
C LEU A 356 -23.47 -14.02 12.74
N LEU A 357 -22.55 -14.41 13.63
CA LEU A 357 -21.13 -14.55 13.29
C LEU A 357 -20.91 -15.70 12.30
N ASP A 358 -21.62 -16.82 12.46
CA ASP A 358 -21.59 -17.95 11.53
C ASP A 358 -22.01 -17.50 10.12
N LYS A 359 -23.13 -16.79 10.01
CA LYS A 359 -23.59 -16.22 8.73
C LYS A 359 -22.55 -15.28 8.11
N PHE A 360 -21.95 -14.41 8.91
CA PHE A 360 -20.91 -13.51 8.41
C PHE A 360 -19.71 -14.28 7.87
N GLU A 361 -19.23 -15.29 8.60
CA GLU A 361 -18.06 -16.08 8.23
C GLU A 361 -18.29 -16.90 6.95
N GLU A 362 -19.51 -17.40 6.72
CA GLU A 362 -19.89 -18.12 5.49
C GLU A 362 -19.83 -17.23 4.24
N GLU A 363 -20.34 -16.00 4.31
CA GLU A 363 -20.42 -15.08 3.16
C GLU A 363 -19.17 -14.19 3.02
N ASN A 364 -18.38 -14.05 4.09
CA ASN A 364 -17.43 -12.98 4.38
C ASN A 364 -16.81 -12.30 3.13
N PRO A 365 -17.38 -11.14 2.71
CA PRO A 365 -16.92 -10.42 1.53
C PRO A 365 -15.55 -9.75 1.72
N CYS A 366 -15.10 -9.61 2.97
CA CYS A 366 -13.84 -8.98 3.33
C CYS A 366 -12.71 -9.98 3.53
N SER A 367 -12.97 -11.29 3.44
CA SER A 367 -11.91 -12.30 3.57
C SER A 367 -10.84 -12.11 2.50
N VAL A 368 -9.59 -12.42 2.86
CA VAL A 368 -8.44 -12.35 1.93
C VAL A 368 -8.73 -13.14 0.64
N MET A 369 -9.40 -14.29 0.75
CA MET A 369 -9.78 -15.09 -0.42
C MET A 369 -10.82 -14.39 -1.30
N SER A 370 -11.86 -13.78 -0.69
CA SER A 370 -12.88 -13.03 -1.43
C SER A 370 -12.27 -11.86 -2.20
N ILE A 371 -11.38 -11.10 -1.56
CA ILE A 371 -10.66 -10.01 -2.22
C ILE A 371 -9.75 -10.54 -3.34
N LYS A 372 -8.94 -11.58 -3.09
CA LYS A 372 -8.07 -12.17 -4.12
C LYS A 372 -8.84 -12.69 -5.32
N ASN A 373 -9.98 -13.35 -5.10
CA ASN A 373 -10.84 -13.83 -6.18
C ASN A 373 -11.42 -12.66 -6.99
N PHE A 374 -11.89 -11.61 -6.32
CA PHE A 374 -12.36 -10.40 -7.00
C PHE A 374 -11.27 -9.73 -7.83
N LEU A 375 -10.06 -9.57 -7.28
CA LEU A 375 -8.93 -8.99 -8.02
C LEU A 375 -8.51 -9.88 -9.21
N LYS A 376 -8.53 -11.20 -9.04
CA LYS A 376 -8.25 -12.16 -10.13
C LYS A 376 -9.29 -12.07 -11.25
N SER A 377 -10.57 -11.94 -10.92
CA SER A 377 -11.63 -11.72 -11.91
C SER A 377 -11.51 -10.39 -12.65
N ASN A 378 -10.77 -9.43 -12.10
CA ASN A 378 -10.50 -8.12 -12.70
C ASN A 378 -9.03 -7.92 -13.10
N ALA A 379 -8.30 -9.02 -13.34
CA ALA A 379 -6.87 -8.97 -13.69
C ALA A 379 -6.59 -8.24 -15.02
N TYR A 380 -7.58 -8.16 -15.91
CA TYR A 380 -7.49 -7.41 -17.17
C TYR A 380 -7.16 -5.93 -16.96
N ILE A 381 -7.58 -5.33 -15.82
CA ILE A 381 -7.22 -3.94 -15.47
C ILE A 381 -5.71 -3.82 -15.28
N MET A 382 -5.11 -4.77 -14.56
CA MET A 382 -3.66 -4.78 -14.33
C MET A 382 -2.89 -5.07 -15.60
N SER A 383 -3.34 -6.03 -16.41
CA SER A 383 -2.71 -6.29 -17.72
C SER A 383 -2.75 -5.06 -18.62
N LYS A 384 -3.86 -4.30 -18.63
CA LYS A 384 -3.95 -3.03 -19.34
C LYS A 384 -2.97 -1.99 -18.81
N ILE A 385 -2.88 -1.84 -17.48
CA ILE A 385 -1.90 -0.93 -16.84
C ILE A 385 -0.48 -1.33 -17.22
N GLU A 386 -0.13 -2.63 -17.16
CA GLU A 386 1.18 -3.15 -17.53
C GLU A 386 1.54 -2.74 -18.96
N SER A 387 0.65 -3.01 -19.94
CA SER A 387 0.87 -2.62 -21.34
C SER A 387 1.03 -1.11 -21.53
N LEU A 388 0.19 -0.29 -20.89
CA LEU A 388 0.30 1.17 -20.99
C LEU A 388 1.54 1.72 -20.28
N SER A 389 2.02 1.02 -19.25
CA SER A 389 3.21 1.40 -18.47
C SER A 389 4.53 1.23 -19.22
N GLU A 390 4.52 0.52 -20.35
CA GLU A 390 5.67 0.46 -21.27
C GLU A 390 5.99 1.82 -21.90
N PHE A 391 5.03 2.75 -21.87
CA PHE A 391 5.20 4.12 -22.37
C PHE A 391 5.48 5.15 -21.27
N ASP A 392 5.64 4.70 -20.02
CA ASP A 392 6.11 5.56 -18.93
C ASP A 392 7.48 6.17 -19.29
N GLN A 393 7.68 7.45 -18.95
CA GLN A 393 8.88 8.17 -19.34
C GLN A 393 10.16 7.57 -18.73
N GLN A 394 10.11 7.09 -17.49
CA GLN A 394 11.26 6.46 -16.82
C GLN A 394 11.64 5.14 -17.48
N VAL A 395 10.65 4.38 -17.95
CA VAL A 395 10.88 3.15 -18.72
C VAL A 395 11.58 3.46 -20.04
N LEU A 396 11.10 4.50 -20.74
CA LEU A 396 11.69 4.93 -22.01
C LEU A 396 13.11 5.49 -21.85
N ASP A 397 13.38 6.16 -20.73
CA ASP A 397 14.68 6.74 -20.38
C ASP A 397 15.64 5.74 -19.68
N GLU A 398 15.22 4.47 -19.52
CA GLU A 398 15.99 3.41 -18.84
C GLU A 398 16.41 3.77 -17.40
N ILE A 399 15.59 4.58 -16.72
CA ILE A 399 15.80 4.97 -15.33
C ILE A 399 15.35 3.81 -14.43
N HIS A 400 16.30 3.10 -13.82
CA HIS A 400 16.03 1.98 -12.91
C HIS A 400 15.64 2.40 -11.48
N GLU A 401 14.79 3.43 -11.35
CA GLU A 401 14.28 3.84 -10.04
C GLU A 401 13.08 2.98 -9.61
N LYS A 402 13.00 2.65 -8.32
CA LYS A 402 11.85 1.91 -7.73
C LYS A 402 10.62 2.80 -7.52
N THR A 403 10.39 3.79 -8.38
CA THR A 403 9.20 4.64 -8.27
C THR A 403 8.01 4.02 -9.03
N PRO A 404 6.77 4.27 -8.59
CA PRO A 404 5.59 3.77 -9.30
C PRO A 404 5.52 4.34 -10.72
N LYS A 405 5.28 3.47 -11.71
CA LYS A 405 5.05 3.89 -13.10
C LYS A 405 3.78 4.74 -13.22
N THR A 406 3.79 5.68 -14.14
CA THR A 406 2.73 6.66 -14.39
C THR A 406 2.41 6.78 -15.88
N PRO A 407 1.18 7.18 -16.24
CA PRO A 407 0.85 7.39 -17.65
C PRO A 407 1.63 8.57 -18.22
N ASN A 408 2.17 8.40 -19.43
CA ASN A 408 2.83 9.47 -20.18
C ASN A 408 1.82 10.17 -21.11
N PRO A 409 1.22 11.31 -20.73
CA PRO A 409 0.21 11.99 -21.55
C PRO A 409 0.77 12.59 -22.84
N THR A 410 2.10 12.65 -22.99
CA THR A 410 2.72 13.13 -24.23
C THR A 410 2.72 12.05 -25.31
N ILE A 411 2.68 10.77 -24.93
CA ILE A 411 2.65 9.63 -25.85
C ILE A 411 1.24 9.05 -25.91
N LEU A 412 0.63 8.76 -24.76
CA LEU A 412 -0.70 8.17 -24.65
C LEU A 412 -1.78 9.23 -24.95
N LEU A 413 -2.45 9.09 -26.09
CA LEU A 413 -3.56 9.99 -26.42
C LEU A 413 -4.79 9.63 -25.58
N LYS A 414 -5.38 10.65 -24.95
CA LYS A 414 -6.56 10.49 -24.08
C LYS A 414 -7.88 10.85 -24.78
N ASN A 415 -7.85 11.85 -25.67
CA ASN A 415 -9.04 12.41 -26.31
C ASN A 415 -8.75 12.70 -27.78
N LEU A 416 -8.84 11.67 -28.63
CA LEU A 416 -8.76 11.78 -30.08
C LEU A 416 -10.15 11.67 -30.70
N LYS A 417 -10.48 12.56 -31.65
CA LYS A 417 -11.76 12.54 -32.37
C LYS A 417 -11.63 12.09 -33.82
N SER A 418 -10.51 12.42 -34.46
CA SER A 418 -10.18 11.98 -35.81
C SER A 418 -8.67 11.86 -35.96
N ILE A 419 -8.22 10.80 -36.64
CA ILE A 419 -6.83 10.57 -37.00
C ILE A 419 -6.41 11.49 -38.14
N ASP A 420 -7.25 11.67 -39.16
CA ASP A 420 -6.98 12.60 -40.26
C ASP A 420 -6.77 14.05 -39.77
N ASP A 421 -7.64 14.54 -38.88
CA ASP A 421 -7.49 15.89 -38.29
C ASP A 421 -6.18 16.01 -37.49
N PHE A 422 -5.81 14.96 -36.75
CA PHE A 422 -4.58 14.93 -35.97
C PHE A 422 -3.34 14.95 -36.86
N VAL A 423 -3.34 14.15 -37.93
CA VAL A 423 -2.24 14.10 -38.89
C VAL A 423 -2.11 15.42 -39.65
N GLN A 424 -3.23 16.05 -40.05
CA GLN A 424 -3.21 17.38 -40.68
C GLN A 424 -2.66 18.46 -39.74
N LYS A 425 -3.00 18.42 -38.45
CA LYS A 425 -2.50 19.37 -37.45
C LYS A 425 -0.98 19.40 -37.37
N TYR A 426 -0.31 18.28 -37.64
CA TYR A 426 1.14 18.14 -37.59
C TYR A 426 1.75 17.91 -38.97
N TYR A 427 1.28 18.69 -39.96
CA TYR A 427 1.65 18.56 -41.37
C TYR A 427 3.16 18.48 -41.61
N ASP A 428 3.96 19.31 -40.93
CA ASP A 428 5.41 19.40 -41.16
C ASP A 428 6.21 18.27 -40.49
N ASN A 429 5.60 17.47 -39.62
CA ASN A 429 6.27 16.42 -38.85
C ASN A 429 6.06 15.04 -39.49
N ASP A 430 7.03 14.16 -39.28
CA ASP A 430 6.79 12.72 -39.43
C ASP A 430 6.08 12.23 -38.16
N ILE A 431 5.04 11.43 -38.34
CA ILE A 431 4.15 11.02 -37.25
C ILE A 431 4.08 9.49 -37.24
N TYR A 432 4.38 8.89 -36.10
CA TYR A 432 4.25 7.47 -35.84
C TYR A 432 3.12 7.24 -34.82
N LEU A 433 2.06 6.56 -35.26
CA LEU A 433 0.88 6.27 -34.46
C LEU A 433 0.83 4.77 -34.19
N LEU A 434 1.13 4.36 -32.95
CA LEU A 434 0.94 2.98 -32.53
C LEU A 434 -0.51 2.78 -32.10
N HIS A 435 -1.23 1.95 -32.84
CA HIS A 435 -2.60 1.59 -32.55
C HIS A 435 -2.63 0.33 -31.68
N ILE A 436 -3.37 0.40 -30.57
CA ILE A 436 -3.51 -0.70 -29.61
C ILE A 436 -4.98 -0.89 -29.21
N SER A 437 -5.27 -2.07 -28.67
CA SER A 437 -6.52 -2.41 -27.97
C SER A 437 -6.23 -3.66 -27.15
N ASN A 438 -6.89 -3.80 -26.00
CA ASN A 438 -6.75 -4.96 -25.14
C ASN A 438 -7.07 -6.26 -25.89
N GLU A 439 -8.11 -6.26 -26.73
CA GLU A 439 -8.48 -7.43 -27.54
C GLU A 439 -7.35 -7.85 -28.49
N TRP A 440 -6.70 -6.89 -29.14
CA TRP A 440 -5.66 -7.17 -30.14
C TRP A 440 -4.37 -7.68 -29.49
N GLU A 441 -4.00 -7.10 -28.36
CA GLU A 441 -2.85 -7.52 -27.57
C GLU A 441 -3.03 -8.96 -27.06
N GLU A 442 -4.21 -9.29 -26.53
CA GLU A 442 -4.52 -10.65 -26.07
C GLU A 442 -4.55 -11.67 -27.22
N LYS A 443 -5.15 -11.30 -28.35
CA LYS A 443 -5.27 -12.16 -29.53
C LYS A 443 -3.92 -12.49 -30.17
N ASN A 444 -2.98 -11.54 -30.15
CA ASN A 444 -1.65 -11.74 -30.74
C ASN A 444 -0.55 -10.98 -29.97
N ARG A 445 -0.18 -11.53 -28.80
CA ARG A 445 0.90 -10.99 -27.95
C ARG A 445 2.23 -10.85 -28.69
N VAL A 446 2.54 -11.77 -29.61
CA VAL A 446 3.79 -11.72 -30.38
C VAL A 446 3.83 -10.49 -31.28
N ASN A 447 2.73 -10.20 -31.99
CA ASN A 447 2.64 -8.98 -32.80
C ASN A 447 2.71 -7.73 -31.90
N TRP A 448 2.01 -7.71 -30.77
CA TRP A 448 2.11 -6.60 -29.82
C TRP A 448 3.56 -6.27 -29.44
N TYR A 449 4.34 -7.25 -28.98
CA TYR A 449 5.73 -7.01 -28.59
C TYR A 449 6.64 -6.60 -29.77
N LYS A 450 6.36 -7.06 -30.99
CA LYS A 450 7.06 -6.60 -32.19
C LYS A 450 6.80 -5.12 -32.48
N GLN A 451 5.54 -4.72 -32.46
CA GLN A 451 5.14 -3.33 -32.68
C GLN A 451 5.67 -2.43 -31.55
N LEU A 452 5.58 -2.87 -30.29
CA LEU A 452 6.10 -2.13 -29.14
C LEU A 452 7.62 -1.89 -29.27
N ARG A 453 8.41 -2.93 -29.56
CA ARG A 453 9.86 -2.79 -29.74
C ARG A 453 10.21 -1.86 -30.90
N CYS A 454 9.53 -2.01 -32.04
CA CYS A 454 9.71 -1.12 -33.18
C CYS A 454 9.40 0.33 -32.83
N PHE A 455 8.28 0.57 -32.16
CA PHE A 455 7.87 1.92 -31.75
C PHE A 455 8.87 2.55 -30.77
N THR A 456 9.29 1.80 -29.74
CA THR A 456 10.28 2.26 -28.75
C THR A 456 11.64 2.55 -29.39
N TYR A 457 12.07 1.71 -30.33
CA TYR A 457 13.30 1.95 -31.09
C TYR A 457 13.22 3.24 -31.91
N LEU A 458 12.15 3.43 -32.68
CA LEU A 458 11.95 4.65 -33.48
C LEU A 458 11.86 5.89 -32.60
N TYR A 459 11.17 5.80 -31.45
CA TYR A 459 11.09 6.88 -30.47
C TYR A 459 12.49 7.31 -30.01
N LYS A 460 13.32 6.35 -29.59
CA LYS A 460 14.70 6.62 -29.13
C LYS A 460 15.57 7.23 -30.24
N LEU A 461 15.42 6.79 -31.49
CA LEU A 461 16.10 7.41 -32.63
C LEU A 461 15.64 8.85 -32.85
N GLY A 462 14.33 9.09 -32.84
CA GLY A 462 13.75 10.42 -33.04
C GLY A 462 14.19 11.42 -31.98
N GLN A 463 14.38 11.00 -30.73
CA GLN A 463 14.87 11.88 -29.65
C GLN A 463 16.32 12.34 -29.84
N LYS A 464 17.14 11.63 -30.64
CA LYS A 464 18.54 12.01 -30.92
C LYS A 464 18.67 13.06 -32.03
N SER A 465 17.60 13.37 -32.76
CA SER A 465 17.61 14.31 -33.88
C SER A 465 17.39 15.76 -33.42
N GLU A 466 18.37 16.64 -33.65
CA GLU A 466 18.27 18.07 -33.31
C GLU A 466 17.50 18.91 -34.37
N VAL A 467 17.27 18.35 -35.57
CA VAL A 467 16.84 19.12 -36.75
C VAL A 467 15.33 19.06 -36.99
N LYS A 468 14.69 17.92 -36.67
CA LYS A 468 13.25 17.71 -36.86
C LYS A 468 12.75 16.77 -35.78
N LYS A 469 11.72 17.18 -35.04
CA LYS A 469 11.12 16.37 -33.98
C LYS A 469 9.97 15.55 -34.55
N ASP A 470 10.19 14.26 -34.72
CA ASP A 470 9.14 13.31 -35.08
C ASP A 470 8.15 13.18 -33.93
N ILE A 471 6.90 12.84 -34.25
CA ILE A 471 5.80 12.77 -33.29
C ILE A 471 5.41 11.31 -33.09
N PHE A 472 5.54 10.84 -31.85
CA PHE A 472 5.19 9.49 -31.45
C PHE A 472 3.97 9.52 -30.56
N ARG A 473 2.90 8.82 -30.95
CA ARG A 473 1.68 8.70 -30.13
C ARG A 473 1.15 7.28 -30.14
N VAL A 474 0.49 6.94 -29.05
CA VAL A 474 -0.24 5.68 -28.88
C VAL A 474 -1.73 6.00 -28.85
N ILE A 475 -2.49 5.28 -29.67
CA ILE A 475 -3.95 5.37 -29.77
C ILE A 475 -4.53 4.08 -29.24
N ASP A 476 -5.19 4.19 -28.09
CA ASP A 476 -5.95 3.10 -27.51
C ASP A 476 -7.39 3.09 -28.05
N HIS A 477 -7.70 2.10 -28.88
CA HIS A 477 -9.02 1.95 -29.50
C HIS A 477 -10.10 1.47 -28.53
N ASP A 478 -9.73 1.07 -27.30
CA ASP A 478 -10.70 0.83 -26.24
C ASP A 478 -11.28 2.17 -25.73
N LEU A 479 -10.44 3.20 -25.64
CA LEU A 479 -10.85 4.56 -25.21
C LEU A 479 -11.47 5.39 -26.34
N HIS A 480 -11.13 5.09 -27.59
CA HIS A 480 -11.53 5.88 -28.76
C HIS A 480 -12.39 5.07 -29.73
N VAL A 481 -13.66 4.89 -29.37
CA VAL A 481 -14.62 4.17 -30.21
C VAL A 481 -15.01 5.04 -31.42
N GLY A 482 -14.86 4.49 -32.62
CA GLY A 482 -15.37 5.11 -33.85
C GLY A 482 -14.41 6.07 -34.56
N LEU A 483 -13.11 5.99 -34.27
CA LEU A 483 -12.09 6.70 -35.07
C LEU A 483 -12.06 6.23 -36.51
N ASP A 484 -11.76 7.16 -37.42
CA ASP A 484 -11.35 6.87 -38.80
C ASP A 484 -10.09 6.00 -38.82
N HIS A 485 -9.90 5.21 -39.89
CA HIS A 485 -8.74 4.32 -40.07
C HIS A 485 -8.46 3.33 -38.92
N LYS A 486 -9.49 2.87 -38.20
CA LYS A 486 -9.34 1.80 -37.20
C LYS A 486 -8.77 0.50 -37.81
N PRO A 487 -7.62 -0.02 -37.32
CA PRO A 487 -7.08 -1.31 -37.74
C PRO A 487 -7.82 -2.49 -37.06
N ASP A 488 -7.41 -3.71 -37.40
CA ASP A 488 -7.90 -4.98 -36.82
C ASP A 488 -6.84 -5.69 -35.94
N THR A 489 -5.67 -5.07 -35.77
CA THR A 489 -4.57 -5.56 -34.92
C THR A 489 -3.69 -4.41 -34.44
N CYS A 490 -2.78 -4.69 -33.50
CA CYS A 490 -1.77 -3.74 -33.08
C CYS A 490 -0.83 -3.43 -34.25
N VAL A 491 -0.64 -2.15 -34.56
CA VAL A 491 0.13 -1.75 -35.74
C VAL A 491 0.59 -0.29 -35.64
N ILE A 492 1.75 0.00 -36.22
CA ILE A 492 2.27 1.37 -36.35
C ILE A 492 1.86 1.94 -37.71
N TYR A 493 1.14 3.05 -37.68
CA TYR A 493 0.92 3.89 -38.86
C TYR A 493 2.01 4.95 -38.92
N HIS A 494 2.41 5.31 -40.14
CA HIS A 494 3.29 6.45 -40.37
C HIS A 494 2.62 7.44 -41.32
N ALA A 495 2.68 8.72 -40.94
CA ALA A 495 2.16 9.82 -41.72
C ALA A 495 3.23 10.87 -41.98
N HIS A 496 3.18 11.46 -43.18
CA HIS A 496 4.08 12.50 -43.64
C HIS A 496 3.29 13.51 -44.46
N ARG A 497 3.54 14.82 -44.25
CA ARG A 497 2.84 15.91 -44.96
C ARG A 497 1.32 15.81 -44.89
N GLY A 498 0.82 15.52 -43.69
CA GLY A 498 -0.62 15.46 -43.43
C GLY A 498 -1.35 14.26 -44.04
N ILE A 499 -0.63 13.22 -44.52
CA ILE A 499 -1.23 12.02 -45.12
C ILE A 499 -0.61 10.77 -44.50
N ILE A 500 -1.44 9.77 -44.18
CA ILE A 500 -0.98 8.44 -43.77
C ILE A 500 -0.31 7.77 -44.98
N THR A 501 1.01 7.58 -44.94
CA THR A 501 1.78 6.97 -46.02
C THR A 501 1.85 5.46 -45.91
N THR A 502 1.82 4.91 -44.68
CA THR A 502 1.74 3.48 -44.44
C THR A 502 0.87 3.17 -43.22
N LYS A 503 0.10 2.09 -43.34
CA LYS A 503 -0.76 1.53 -42.29
C LYS A 503 -0.15 0.29 -41.63
N ASP A 504 1.08 -0.06 -41.99
CA ASP A 504 1.84 -1.12 -41.34
C ASP A 504 3.33 -0.84 -41.50
N TYR A 505 3.79 0.13 -40.72
CA TYR A 505 5.18 0.59 -40.79
C TYR A 505 6.15 -0.54 -40.45
N TYR A 506 5.82 -1.38 -39.46
CA TYR A 506 6.67 -2.50 -39.07
C TYR A 506 6.91 -3.45 -40.25
N HIS A 507 5.86 -4.00 -40.87
CA HIS A 507 6.03 -4.91 -42.01
C HIS A 507 6.62 -4.22 -43.25
N MET A 508 6.30 -2.95 -43.50
CA MET A 508 6.94 -2.18 -44.57
C MET A 508 8.46 -2.06 -44.33
N SER A 509 8.86 -1.71 -43.11
CA SER A 509 10.27 -1.56 -42.74
C SER A 509 11.03 -2.89 -42.75
N LEU A 510 10.34 -4.01 -42.48
CA LEU A 510 10.89 -5.36 -42.61
C LEU A 510 11.07 -5.80 -44.07
N THR A 511 10.29 -5.28 -45.01
CA THR A 511 10.36 -5.73 -46.41
C THR A 511 11.25 -4.84 -47.27
N GLN A 512 11.50 -3.60 -46.86
CA GLN A 512 12.29 -2.63 -47.59
C GLN A 512 13.23 -1.86 -46.67
N LEU A 513 14.53 -1.96 -46.93
CA LEU A 513 15.52 -1.08 -46.30
C LEU A 513 15.48 0.28 -46.97
N SER A 514 15.37 1.34 -46.18
CA SER A 514 15.59 2.70 -46.67
C SER A 514 17.07 2.93 -47.01
N LEU A 515 17.35 3.86 -47.92
CA LEU A 515 18.73 4.27 -48.24
C LEU A 515 19.48 4.78 -47.01
N GLN A 516 18.78 5.33 -46.02
CA GLN A 516 19.38 5.76 -44.77
C GLN A 516 19.76 4.56 -43.89
N GLN A 517 18.88 3.57 -43.73
CA GLN A 517 19.21 2.32 -43.02
C GLN A 517 20.39 1.58 -43.64
N ILE A 518 20.47 1.53 -44.98
CA ILE A 518 21.63 0.93 -45.67
C ILE A 518 22.92 1.72 -45.38
N ARG A 519 22.85 3.05 -45.33
CA ARG A 519 23.99 3.90 -44.95
C ARG A 519 24.40 3.65 -43.51
N ASP A 520 23.46 3.59 -42.58
CA ASP A 520 23.73 3.38 -41.16
C ASP A 520 24.35 1.99 -40.92
N ILE A 521 23.82 0.93 -41.55
CA ILE A 521 24.43 -0.41 -41.54
C ILE A 521 25.89 -0.37 -42.02
N LYS A 522 26.19 0.39 -43.08
CA LYS A 522 27.56 0.54 -43.60
C LYS A 522 28.46 1.39 -42.70
N ILE A 523 27.92 2.42 -42.06
CA ILE A 523 28.66 3.28 -41.12
C ILE A 523 29.01 2.49 -39.87
N GLU A 524 28.06 1.72 -39.32
CA GLU A 524 28.26 0.87 -38.15
C GLU A 524 29.20 -0.29 -38.45
N ASN A 525 29.19 -0.80 -39.67
CA ASN A 525 30.02 -1.91 -40.13
C ASN A 525 31.01 -1.44 -41.19
N LYS A 526 31.99 -0.62 -40.77
CA LYS A 526 33.01 -0.03 -41.67
C LYS A 526 33.78 -1.03 -42.54
N PHE A 527 33.78 -2.31 -42.17
CA PHE A 527 34.44 -3.40 -42.90
C PHE A 527 33.50 -4.16 -43.85
N LEU A 528 32.22 -3.81 -43.89
CA LEU A 528 31.23 -4.39 -44.78
C LEU A 528 31.47 -3.89 -46.21
N THR A 529 32.08 -4.72 -47.05
CA THR A 529 32.41 -4.40 -48.46
C THR A 529 31.24 -4.61 -49.43
N LEU A 530 30.06 -4.95 -48.90
CA LEU A 530 28.87 -5.26 -49.69
C LEU A 530 28.30 -4.03 -50.41
N SER A 531 27.85 -4.21 -51.65
CA SER A 531 27.11 -3.16 -52.37
C SER A 531 25.73 -2.92 -51.73
N ASN A 532 25.07 -1.81 -52.03
CA ASN A 532 23.71 -1.58 -51.52
C ASN A 532 22.76 -2.69 -51.98
N THR A 533 22.89 -3.12 -53.24
CA THR A 533 22.12 -4.22 -53.82
C THR A 533 22.37 -5.56 -53.13
N ASP A 534 23.59 -5.81 -52.65
CA ASP A 534 23.88 -7.04 -51.89
C ASP A 534 23.23 -7.00 -50.51
N ILE A 535 23.26 -5.86 -49.82
CA ILE A 535 22.60 -5.69 -48.51
C ILE A 535 21.09 -5.87 -48.63
N GLU A 536 20.48 -5.31 -49.68
CA GLU A 536 19.05 -5.51 -49.99
C GLU A 536 18.72 -6.99 -50.26
N LYS A 537 19.62 -7.70 -50.96
CA LYS A 537 19.47 -9.15 -51.21
C LYS A 537 19.57 -9.96 -49.92
N TRP A 538 20.60 -9.70 -49.10
CA TRP A 538 20.76 -10.34 -47.78
C TRP A 538 19.57 -10.08 -46.87
N HIS A 539 19.03 -8.86 -46.89
CA HIS A 539 17.82 -8.51 -46.17
C HIS A 539 16.62 -9.32 -46.64
N LYS A 540 16.42 -9.41 -47.95
CA LYS A 540 15.34 -10.21 -48.52
C LYS A 540 15.45 -11.68 -48.13
N GLU A 541 16.63 -12.29 -48.25
CA GLU A 541 16.89 -13.69 -47.87
C GLU A 541 16.72 -13.92 -46.36
N PHE A 542 17.13 -12.94 -45.54
CA PHE A 542 16.96 -12.99 -44.10
C PHE A 542 15.48 -13.00 -43.70
N ILE A 543 14.66 -12.13 -44.31
CA ILE A 543 13.22 -12.03 -44.04
C ILE A 543 12.45 -13.22 -44.60
N GLU A 544 12.86 -13.77 -45.74
CA GLU A 544 12.29 -15.02 -46.30
C GLU A 544 12.55 -16.21 -45.37
N SER A 545 13.75 -16.28 -44.78
CA SER A 545 14.14 -17.35 -43.85
C SER A 545 13.56 -17.13 -42.45
N HIS A 546 13.41 -15.88 -42.04
CA HIS A 546 12.96 -15.46 -40.72
C HIS A 546 11.89 -14.37 -40.87
N PRO A 547 10.63 -14.75 -41.15
CA PRO A 547 9.53 -13.79 -41.35
C PRO A 547 9.23 -12.91 -40.13
N SER A 548 9.80 -13.26 -38.98
CA SER A 548 9.79 -12.44 -37.76
C SER A 548 10.60 -11.16 -37.86
N GLY A 549 11.58 -11.08 -38.76
CA GLY A 549 12.53 -9.97 -38.84
C GLY A 549 13.67 -10.02 -37.82
N GLU A 550 13.72 -11.06 -36.99
CA GLU A 550 14.63 -11.20 -35.86
C GLU A 550 14.92 -12.69 -35.58
N LEU A 551 16.08 -12.99 -34.98
CA LEU A 551 16.52 -14.32 -34.58
C LEU A 551 16.59 -14.45 -33.05
N ASN A 552 15.90 -15.42 -32.46
CA ASN A 552 16.18 -15.81 -31.07
C ASN A 552 17.46 -16.67 -30.96
N GLU A 553 17.92 -16.96 -29.74
CA GLU A 553 19.16 -17.72 -29.51
C GLU A 553 19.19 -19.08 -30.23
N ASN A 554 18.07 -19.81 -30.26
CA ASN A 554 17.99 -21.10 -30.95
C ASN A 554 18.01 -20.95 -32.48
N GLU A 555 17.35 -19.92 -33.00
CA GLU A 555 17.36 -19.60 -34.43
C GLU A 555 18.74 -19.12 -34.89
N TRP A 556 19.45 -18.36 -34.04
CA TRP A 556 20.84 -17.97 -34.28
C TRP A 556 21.77 -19.18 -34.36
N VAL A 557 21.64 -20.14 -33.44
CA VAL A 557 22.37 -21.42 -33.49
C VAL A 557 22.09 -22.16 -34.79
N ALA A 558 20.81 -22.25 -35.19
CA ALA A 558 20.41 -22.95 -36.41
C ALA A 558 20.95 -22.28 -37.68
N GLU A 559 20.94 -20.95 -37.74
CA GLU A 559 21.45 -20.19 -38.88
C GLU A 559 22.97 -20.30 -38.99
N PHE A 560 23.67 -20.23 -37.85
CA PHE A 560 25.12 -20.42 -37.81
C PHE A 560 25.53 -21.86 -38.21
N GLN A 561 24.74 -22.87 -37.84
CA GLN A 561 24.95 -24.26 -38.25
C GLN A 561 24.84 -24.45 -39.77
N LYS A 562 23.99 -23.67 -40.47
CA LYS A 562 23.88 -23.70 -41.94
C LYS A 562 25.15 -23.15 -42.61
N LEU A 563 25.73 -22.09 -42.04
CA LEU A 563 26.95 -21.46 -42.54
C LEU A 563 28.19 -22.34 -42.29
N TYR A 564 28.20 -23.09 -41.19
CA TYR A 564 29.30 -23.98 -40.81
C TYR A 564 28.77 -25.40 -40.49
N PRO A 565 28.53 -26.25 -41.52
CA PRO A 565 27.92 -27.57 -41.34
C PRO A 565 28.80 -28.58 -40.58
N LYS A 566 30.08 -28.28 -40.39
CA LYS A 566 31.05 -29.14 -39.70
C LYS A 566 31.35 -28.56 -38.32
N GLY A 567 30.85 -29.21 -37.26
CA GLY A 567 31.03 -28.81 -35.85
C GLY A 567 29.71 -28.46 -35.15
N ASP A 568 29.74 -28.34 -33.82
CA ASP A 568 28.60 -27.87 -33.00
C ASP A 568 28.80 -26.38 -32.67
N PRO A 569 27.98 -25.47 -33.23
CA PRO A 569 28.15 -24.04 -33.03
C PRO A 569 27.57 -23.54 -31.72
N ARG A 570 26.87 -24.36 -30.91
CA ARG A 570 26.17 -23.92 -29.70
C ARG A 570 27.05 -23.15 -28.73
N HIS A 571 28.25 -23.66 -28.44
CA HIS A 571 29.14 -23.01 -27.47
C HIS A 571 29.53 -21.60 -27.93
N PHE A 572 29.85 -21.44 -29.22
CA PHE A 572 30.17 -20.14 -29.81
C PHE A 572 28.95 -19.22 -29.92
N CYS A 573 27.80 -19.75 -30.35
CA CYS A 573 26.57 -18.98 -30.46
C CYS A 573 26.12 -18.45 -29.09
N ASN A 574 26.20 -19.24 -28.03
CA ASN A 574 25.87 -18.80 -26.68
C ASN A 574 26.83 -17.71 -26.16
N LEU A 575 28.10 -17.75 -26.57
CA LEU A 575 29.09 -16.71 -26.23
C LEU A 575 28.96 -15.45 -27.09
N SER A 576 28.57 -15.58 -28.36
CA SER A 576 28.47 -14.48 -29.31
C SER A 576 27.12 -13.79 -29.29
N PHE A 577 26.04 -14.47 -28.91
CA PHE A 577 24.68 -13.93 -28.87
C PHE A 577 24.60 -12.65 -28.01
N PRO A 578 25.11 -12.62 -26.75
CA PRO A 578 25.09 -11.40 -25.93
C PRO A 578 25.98 -10.25 -26.45
N ILE A 579 26.89 -10.54 -27.38
CA ILE A 579 27.78 -9.55 -28.00
C ILE A 579 27.15 -8.96 -29.27
N ILE A 580 26.35 -9.76 -29.96
CA ILE A 580 25.67 -9.39 -31.20
C ILE A 580 24.35 -8.69 -30.90
N ASP A 581 23.59 -9.17 -29.91
CA ASP A 581 22.40 -8.53 -29.32
C ASP A 581 22.85 -7.33 -28.48
N ARG A 582 22.99 -6.18 -29.15
CA ARG A 582 23.60 -4.95 -28.58
C ARG A 582 22.64 -4.20 -27.69
N ASP A 583 21.34 -4.29 -27.95
CA ASP A 583 20.30 -3.69 -27.12
C ASP A 583 19.78 -4.62 -26.02
N HIS A 584 20.32 -5.84 -25.95
CA HIS A 584 20.04 -6.86 -24.93
C HIS A 584 18.56 -7.23 -24.86
N ASN A 585 17.89 -7.19 -26.02
CA ASN A 585 16.45 -7.44 -26.10
C ASN A 585 16.10 -8.94 -26.20
N GLY A 586 17.12 -9.82 -26.29
CA GLY A 586 16.98 -11.27 -26.41
C GLY A 586 16.82 -11.78 -27.84
N PHE A 587 16.97 -10.91 -28.85
CA PHE A 587 16.83 -11.21 -30.27
C PHE A 587 17.88 -10.48 -31.10
N ILE A 588 18.33 -11.09 -32.20
CA ILE A 588 19.23 -10.48 -33.17
C ILE A 588 18.40 -9.91 -34.33
N SER A 589 18.37 -8.59 -34.45
CA SER A 589 17.77 -7.88 -35.59
C SER A 589 18.60 -8.05 -36.87
N PHE A 590 18.05 -7.71 -38.04
CA PHE A 590 18.81 -7.73 -39.29
C PHE A 590 20.09 -6.86 -39.23
N VAL A 591 20.05 -5.72 -38.55
CA VAL A 591 21.22 -4.83 -38.43
C VAL A 591 22.34 -5.50 -37.63
N GLU A 592 21.98 -6.18 -36.54
CA GLU A 592 22.93 -6.93 -35.70
C GLU A 592 23.42 -8.20 -36.39
N PHE A 593 22.54 -8.87 -37.13
CA PHE A 593 22.91 -9.96 -38.03
C PHE A 593 23.95 -9.50 -39.06
N MET A 594 23.74 -8.34 -39.69
CA MET A 594 24.71 -7.76 -40.63
C MET A 594 26.03 -7.41 -39.95
N SER A 595 26.01 -7.00 -38.68
CA SER A 595 27.23 -6.84 -37.89
C SER A 595 27.97 -8.16 -37.67
N ALA A 596 27.26 -9.25 -37.38
CA ALA A 596 27.85 -10.57 -37.27
C ALA A 596 28.43 -11.07 -38.62
N ILE A 597 27.68 -10.91 -39.71
CA ILE A 597 28.14 -11.27 -41.07
C ILE A 597 29.36 -10.44 -41.48
N SER A 598 29.42 -9.16 -41.13
CA SER A 598 30.58 -8.32 -41.42
C SER A 598 31.88 -8.85 -40.81
N LEU A 599 31.80 -9.54 -39.67
CA LEU A 599 32.94 -10.21 -39.03
C LEU A 599 33.33 -11.48 -39.79
N ALA A 600 32.36 -12.23 -40.30
CA ALA A 600 32.57 -13.50 -41.03
C ALA A 600 33.08 -13.34 -42.48
N LEU A 601 32.82 -12.21 -43.16
CA LEU A 601 33.23 -12.00 -44.55
C LEU A 601 34.77 -11.84 -44.72
N PRO A 602 35.40 -12.26 -45.83
CA PRO A 602 36.85 -12.13 -46.01
C PRO A 602 37.30 -10.66 -46.05
N SER A 603 38.10 -10.21 -45.06
CA SER A 603 38.77 -8.91 -45.06
C SER A 603 39.99 -8.94 -44.13
N ASP A 604 40.67 -7.81 -43.93
CA ASP A 604 41.86 -7.64 -43.07
C ASP A 604 41.64 -8.22 -41.64
N MET A 605 42.11 -9.45 -41.40
CA MET A 605 41.83 -10.27 -40.22
C MET A 605 42.40 -9.67 -38.93
N GLU A 606 43.56 -9.01 -39.03
CA GLU A 606 44.27 -8.44 -37.88
C GLU A 606 43.45 -7.31 -37.22
N LYS A 607 42.78 -6.47 -38.03
CA LYS A 607 41.89 -5.41 -37.53
C LYS A 607 40.56 -5.92 -36.98
N LYS A 608 40.07 -7.05 -37.49
CA LYS A 608 38.82 -7.68 -37.02
C LYS A 608 38.98 -8.30 -35.64
N VAL A 609 40.10 -9.00 -35.42
CA VAL A 609 40.46 -9.56 -34.11
C VAL A 609 40.54 -8.45 -33.07
N THR A 610 41.24 -7.34 -33.37
CA THR A 610 41.33 -6.19 -32.45
C THR A 610 39.97 -5.54 -32.14
N LEU A 611 39.07 -5.41 -33.12
CA LEU A 611 37.72 -4.86 -32.91
C LEU A 611 36.85 -5.79 -32.04
N PHE A 612 36.90 -7.09 -32.31
CA PHE A 612 36.11 -8.09 -31.59
C PHE A 612 36.62 -8.27 -30.15
N GLU A 613 37.94 -8.31 -29.95
CA GLU A 613 38.58 -8.26 -28.62
C GLU A 613 38.19 -6.99 -27.84
N GLY A 614 38.13 -5.84 -28.53
CA GLY A 614 37.69 -4.57 -27.94
C GLY A 614 36.23 -4.60 -27.46
N LYS A 615 35.32 -5.22 -28.22
CA LYS A 615 33.92 -5.41 -27.83
C LYS A 615 33.77 -6.42 -26.69
N LEU A 616 34.51 -7.54 -26.74
CA LEU A 616 34.54 -8.55 -25.68
C LEU A 616 35.02 -7.99 -24.33
N ARG A 617 36.05 -7.13 -24.34
CA ARG A 617 36.51 -6.43 -23.13
C ARG A 617 35.44 -5.52 -22.52
N MET A 618 34.60 -4.90 -23.35
CA MET A 618 33.56 -3.98 -22.91
C MET A 618 32.40 -4.71 -22.23
N VAL A 619 32.09 -5.94 -22.69
CA VAL A 619 30.96 -6.74 -22.20
C VAL A 619 31.35 -7.58 -20.97
N TYR A 620 32.53 -8.22 -20.95
CA TYR A 620 32.88 -9.21 -19.92
C TYR A 620 33.95 -8.76 -18.92
N GLY A 621 34.61 -7.62 -19.13
CA GLY A 621 35.58 -7.05 -18.17
C GLY A 621 36.85 -7.88 -17.88
N ILE A 622 37.01 -9.09 -18.43
CA ILE A 622 38.12 -10.02 -18.12
C ILE A 622 38.63 -10.70 -19.40
N LEU A 623 39.96 -10.88 -19.48
CA LEU A 623 40.71 -11.43 -20.63
C LEU A 623 40.69 -12.97 -20.78
N ALA A 624 40.08 -13.72 -19.85
CA ALA A 624 40.49 -15.11 -19.60
C ALA A 624 39.99 -16.17 -20.61
N ASP A 625 38.92 -15.91 -21.37
CA ASP A 625 38.35 -16.90 -22.33
C ASP A 625 38.56 -16.55 -23.81
N LEU A 626 39.36 -15.52 -24.11
CA LEU A 626 39.55 -14.98 -25.47
C LEU A 626 40.27 -15.95 -26.43
N THR A 627 41.14 -16.82 -25.91
CA THR A 627 41.98 -17.72 -26.71
C THR A 627 41.15 -18.74 -27.49
N ASN A 628 40.09 -19.27 -26.87
CA ASN A 628 39.23 -20.29 -27.50
C ASN A 628 38.36 -19.73 -28.64
N ILE A 629 38.02 -18.44 -28.57
CA ILE A 629 37.15 -17.79 -29.58
C ILE A 629 37.96 -17.36 -30.80
N VAL A 630 39.18 -16.86 -30.61
CA VAL A 630 40.10 -16.53 -31.71
C VAL A 630 40.50 -17.80 -32.48
N ASP A 631 40.79 -18.90 -31.78
CA ASP A 631 41.08 -20.20 -32.41
C ASP A 631 39.90 -20.73 -33.23
N PHE A 632 38.66 -20.54 -32.74
CA PHE A 632 37.44 -20.97 -33.44
C PHE A 632 37.10 -20.12 -34.69
N ILE A 633 37.32 -18.79 -34.64
CA ILE A 633 37.18 -17.90 -35.81
C ILE A 633 38.24 -18.25 -36.88
N THR A 634 39.43 -18.67 -36.45
CA THR A 634 40.52 -19.08 -37.35
C THR A 634 40.28 -20.47 -37.95
N LEU A 635 39.62 -21.39 -37.22
CA LEU A 635 39.29 -22.74 -37.68
C LEU A 635 38.07 -22.82 -38.60
N SER A 636 37.09 -21.92 -38.43
CA SER A 636 35.86 -21.91 -39.25
C SER A 636 36.04 -21.33 -40.65
N THR A 637 37.18 -20.70 -40.94
CA THR A 637 37.52 -20.09 -42.24
C THR A 637 38.44 -20.95 -43.12
N GLN A 638 38.73 -22.21 -42.72
CA GLN A 638 39.49 -23.20 -43.52
C GLN A 638 38.61 -24.25 -44.21
#